data_AF-A0AAJ2AH96-F1
#
_entry.id   AF-A0AAJ2AH96-F1
#
_cell.length_a   1.000
_cell.length_b   1.000
_cell.length_c   1.000
_cell.angle_alpha   90.00
_cell.angle_beta   90.00
_cell.angle_gamma   90.00
#
_symmetry.space_group_name_H-M   'P 1'
#
loop_
_entity.id
_entity.type
_entity.pdbx_description
1 polymer ?
#
loop_
_entity_poly.entity_id
_entity_poly.type
_entity_poly.pdbx_seq_one_letter_code
_entity_poly.pdbx_strand_id
1 'polypeptide(L)'
;MFAWSTLSSCTWITDKISNKVYSNLERPFESEAPSTFVAYPSSLETEAIIGGEGRGIDCSIPSLGDVAFKRPDGVSDIRLRFRQACVNHDFCYRHGFATYGYTQNDCDLALQESAFRLCRQIQREGGSDSKGELEAGTDPYSYCETEAKKVLLGVALGGAGSYKGPGRSTYFEYDPMPEHADNYLIARAMPQSTVTADPRDLGIRAFLFKRNSVTMVGEKETDPPTGTLIPLISDPVAFPNARMATPPQVLHGRSDAPLSSLARAGFTDTSLEVEMFHSSTGEKDAALKFESRRDVMQCKGANGVTDCDVSVSKFTQKGDEAEILSFTHRGSLGNGTGPKLLEHRLDPPLAYRTHGLDTQNVHNAYRFLVHDLLVEKDAQGNATHVLVLARGVGVDPGGHYLTDNSAKEFAKQVLVTRQGLGDGPDGATQRFMLDATEKNEPLSLVRVRGDGTSALIGVDWREEESERRDVNPRLRTWLLGPNGLPSEGKFVDLMPEARDCYMEIPPIIARFPQMDEAQIFLPRFTNARQRGLDMCATPDDVADPMLRFDVLLTRLRLDSSSGLQAVPDHGVTCDIDLAAQLNSPYASTIRDRANRSLPSTSGKALAPNSAAWNAAILDMSHRWRMSQVIASRRASASGEQAVALTVVFNGFTGMSLQLLFHVDPKRGLVFDRHAGGEQFVQSCRPSGVEKTADSNENSVKK
;
A
#
# COMPACT_ATOMS: atom_id res chain seq x y z
N MET A 1 -5.17 -23.66 50.23
CA MET A 1 -3.71 -23.62 49.99
C MET A 1 -3.35 -24.89 49.21
N PHE A 2 -3.45 -24.85 47.87
CA PHE A 2 -2.82 -25.77 46.90
C PHE A 2 -3.15 -25.26 45.48
N ALA A 3 -2.16 -25.39 44.59
CA ALA A 3 -2.16 -25.10 43.14
C ALA A 3 -2.00 -23.63 42.68
N TRP A 4 -0.79 -23.09 42.88
CA TRP A 4 -0.23 -21.98 42.08
C TRP A 4 0.93 -22.45 41.16
N SER A 5 1.08 -23.77 40.96
CA SER A 5 2.27 -24.39 40.33
C SER A 5 2.00 -25.15 39.02
N THR A 6 0.80 -25.09 38.44
CA THR A 6 0.45 -25.81 37.20
C THR A 6 0.36 -24.96 35.93
N LEU A 7 0.78 -23.68 35.97
CA LEU A 7 0.65 -22.72 34.86
C LEU A 7 1.99 -22.14 34.34
N SER A 8 3.14 -22.73 34.69
CA SER A 8 4.45 -22.42 34.08
C SER A 8 4.87 -23.45 33.02
N SER A 9 4.10 -24.54 32.87
CA SER A 9 4.43 -25.70 32.04
C SER A 9 4.05 -25.53 30.56
N CYS A 10 3.31 -24.50 30.17
CA CYS A 10 2.89 -24.32 28.77
C CYS A 10 3.94 -23.62 27.90
N THR A 11 4.70 -22.67 28.43
CA THR A 11 5.75 -21.93 27.69
C THR A 11 6.86 -22.87 27.21
N TRP A 12 7.42 -23.67 28.12
CA TRP A 12 8.47 -24.66 27.81
C TRP A 12 8.02 -25.72 26.80
N ILE A 13 6.73 -26.12 26.82
CA ILE A 13 6.19 -27.03 25.80
C ILE A 13 6.19 -26.35 24.44
N THR A 14 5.72 -25.10 24.35
CA THR A 14 5.68 -24.35 23.09
C THR A 14 7.08 -23.98 22.56
N ASP A 15 8.04 -23.69 23.44
CA ASP A 15 9.46 -23.51 23.11
C ASP A 15 10.03 -24.77 22.45
N LYS A 16 9.77 -25.93 23.04
CA LYS A 16 10.23 -27.21 22.52
C LYS A 16 9.58 -27.59 21.20
N ILE A 17 8.28 -27.36 21.06
CA ILE A 17 7.55 -27.66 19.82
C ILE A 17 8.05 -26.77 18.69
N SER A 18 8.09 -25.46 18.88
CA SER A 18 8.53 -24.51 17.86
C SER A 18 9.98 -24.77 17.43
N ASN A 19 10.91 -24.98 18.38
CA ASN A 19 12.30 -25.30 18.06
C ASN A 19 12.50 -26.67 17.39
N LYS A 20 11.60 -27.64 17.64
CA LYS A 20 11.64 -28.95 16.99
C LYS A 20 11.06 -28.93 15.58
N VAL A 21 9.95 -28.21 15.38
CA VAL A 21 9.31 -28.06 14.05
C VAL A 21 10.20 -27.21 13.13
N TYR A 22 10.84 -26.17 13.69
CA TYR A 22 11.66 -25.21 12.97
C TYR A 22 13.12 -25.25 13.45
N SER A 23 13.75 -26.41 13.33
CA SER A 23 15.14 -26.61 13.79
C SER A 23 16.19 -25.97 12.86
N ASN A 24 15.90 -25.88 11.55
CA ASN A 24 16.86 -25.51 10.50
C ASN A 24 16.38 -24.31 9.66
N LEU A 25 15.79 -23.30 10.28
CA LEU A 25 15.41 -22.08 9.55
C LEU A 25 16.64 -21.26 9.15
N GLU A 26 16.57 -20.64 7.98
CA GLU A 26 17.61 -19.74 7.50
C GLU A 26 17.72 -18.53 8.43
N ARG A 27 18.95 -18.20 8.81
CA ARG A 27 19.27 -17.08 9.69
C ARG A 27 20.00 -16.03 8.88
N PRO A 28 19.29 -15.12 8.19
CA PRO A 28 19.95 -14.09 7.41
C PRO A 28 20.96 -13.37 8.31
N PHE A 29 22.23 -13.34 7.88
CA PHE A 29 23.31 -12.73 8.66
C PHE A 29 23.26 -11.18 8.63
N GLU A 30 22.21 -10.63 8.05
CA GLU A 30 22.09 -9.20 7.81
C GLU A 30 21.67 -8.44 9.05
N SER A 31 22.12 -7.19 9.13
CA SER A 31 21.79 -6.28 10.24
C SER A 31 20.73 -5.26 9.85
N GLU A 32 20.22 -5.33 8.61
CA GLU A 32 19.17 -4.47 8.09
C GLU A 32 17.84 -4.71 8.82
N ALA A 33 17.04 -3.67 8.96
CA ALA A 33 15.64 -3.82 9.33
C ALA A 33 14.91 -4.69 8.32
N PRO A 34 13.86 -5.40 8.76
CA PRO A 34 12.93 -5.97 7.81
C PRO A 34 12.35 -4.88 6.90
N SER A 35 12.05 -5.25 5.66
CA SER A 35 11.28 -4.40 4.77
C SER A 35 9.96 -4.02 5.43
N THR A 36 9.54 -2.79 5.16
CA THR A 36 8.31 -2.26 5.73
C THR A 36 7.23 -2.30 4.69
N PHE A 37 5.99 -2.27 5.17
CA PHE A 37 4.93 -1.78 4.32
C PHE A 37 5.26 -0.34 3.88
N VAL A 38 5.04 0.01 2.61
CA VAL A 38 4.93 1.39 2.11
C VAL A 38 3.86 1.41 1.00
N ALA A 39 2.90 2.34 1.08
CA ALA A 39 2.00 2.61 -0.04
C ALA A 39 2.71 3.52 -1.05
N TYR A 40 2.90 3.03 -2.27
CA TYR A 40 3.42 3.85 -3.36
C TYR A 40 2.28 4.48 -4.15
N PRO A 41 2.20 5.83 -4.18
CA PRO A 41 1.17 6.50 -4.95
C PRO A 41 1.35 6.20 -6.44
N SER A 42 0.25 5.83 -7.09
CA SER A 42 0.24 5.49 -8.51
C SER A 42 0.14 6.71 -9.44
N SER A 43 -0.13 7.89 -8.89
CA SER A 43 -0.23 9.17 -9.59
C SER A 43 0.19 10.33 -8.68
N LEU A 44 0.37 11.52 -9.26
CA LEU A 44 0.64 12.75 -8.50
C LEU A 44 -0.55 13.22 -7.67
N GLU A 45 -1.76 12.80 -8.06
CA GLU A 45 -3.01 13.16 -7.39
C GLU A 45 -3.36 12.20 -6.24
N THR A 46 -2.76 11.01 -6.20
CA THR A 46 -3.04 10.02 -5.14
C THR A 46 -2.37 10.46 -3.85
N GLU A 47 -3.16 10.86 -2.86
CA GLU A 47 -2.67 11.22 -1.52
C GLU A 47 -2.50 9.97 -0.65
N ALA A 48 -3.42 9.02 -0.76
CA ALA A 48 -3.38 7.78 0.00
C ALA A 48 -4.17 6.64 -0.66
N ILE A 49 -3.75 5.41 -0.39
CA ILE A 49 -4.55 4.20 -0.59
C ILE A 49 -4.77 3.64 0.81
N ILE A 50 -6.02 3.63 1.29
CA ILE A 50 -6.28 3.42 2.71
C ILE A 50 -6.71 1.98 2.98
N GLY A 51 -6.07 1.36 3.98
CA GLY A 51 -6.38 0.01 4.46
C GLY A 51 -5.69 -1.09 3.64
N GLY A 52 -5.84 -2.33 4.10
CA GLY A 52 -5.44 -3.55 3.37
C GLY A 52 -6.61 -4.51 3.29
N GLU A 53 -7.54 -4.30 2.35
CA GLU A 53 -8.88 -4.95 2.29
C GLU A 53 -9.90 -4.34 3.29
N GLY A 54 -9.78 -3.03 3.57
CA GLY A 54 -10.76 -2.29 4.38
C GLY A 54 -10.82 -2.72 5.85
N ARG A 55 -9.85 -3.50 6.32
CA ARG A 55 -9.75 -4.01 7.68
C ARG A 55 -8.44 -3.53 8.32
N GLY A 56 -8.43 -3.36 9.64
CA GLY A 56 -7.21 -3.07 10.39
C GLY A 56 -6.13 -4.16 10.25
N ILE A 57 -4.89 -3.81 10.61
CA ILE A 57 -3.74 -4.71 10.56
C ILE A 57 -3.30 -5.06 11.99
N ASP A 58 -3.10 -6.35 12.26
CA ASP A 58 -2.66 -6.84 13.57
C ASP A 58 -1.61 -7.95 13.43
N CYS A 59 -0.85 -8.21 14.50
CA CYS A 59 -0.19 -9.50 14.65
C CYS A 59 -1.26 -10.54 14.92
N SER A 60 -1.54 -11.44 13.96
CA SER A 60 -2.46 -12.58 14.02
C SER A 60 -2.14 -13.64 15.11
N ILE A 61 -1.53 -13.22 16.23
CA ILE A 61 -1.30 -14.02 17.42
C ILE A 61 -2.61 -14.03 18.23
N PRO A 62 -3.27 -15.19 18.40
CA PRO A 62 -4.53 -15.26 19.13
C PRO A 62 -4.39 -14.69 20.54
N SER A 63 -5.42 -14.03 21.05
CA SER A 63 -5.45 -13.50 22.43
C SER A 63 -5.27 -14.60 23.51
N LEU A 64 -5.65 -15.85 23.20
CA LEU A 64 -5.37 -17.04 24.03
C LEU A 64 -3.87 -17.42 24.04
N GLY A 65 -3.09 -16.93 23.09
CA GLY A 65 -1.63 -17.04 23.01
C GLY A 65 -0.90 -16.24 24.10
N ASP A 66 -1.53 -15.21 24.69
CA ASP A 66 -0.96 -14.46 25.82
C ASP A 66 -0.63 -15.37 27.03
N VAL A 67 -1.27 -16.55 27.13
CA VAL A 67 -0.98 -17.58 28.14
C VAL A 67 0.25 -18.44 27.78
N ALA A 68 0.51 -18.64 26.48
CA ALA A 68 1.67 -19.36 25.96
C ALA A 68 2.92 -18.47 25.83
N PHE A 69 2.75 -17.15 25.80
CA PHE A 69 3.80 -16.13 25.70
C PHE A 69 3.88 -15.31 26.99
N LYS A 70 4.18 -15.96 28.12
CA LYS A 70 4.41 -15.22 29.38
C LYS A 70 5.58 -14.25 29.22
N ARG A 71 5.30 -12.98 29.52
CA ARG A 71 6.27 -11.88 29.51
C ARG A 71 7.22 -12.02 30.71
N PRO A 72 8.55 -11.99 30.52
CA PRO A 72 9.47 -11.65 31.60
C PRO A 72 9.19 -10.23 32.10
N ASP A 73 9.44 -9.95 33.38
CA ASP A 73 9.27 -8.60 33.94
C ASP A 73 10.16 -7.60 33.19
N GLY A 74 9.56 -6.51 32.72
CA GLY A 74 10.26 -5.44 32.00
C GLY A 74 10.35 -5.60 30.48
N VAL A 75 9.89 -6.73 29.90
CA VAL A 75 9.88 -6.97 28.45
C VAL A 75 8.54 -6.59 27.83
N SER A 76 8.57 -5.93 26.67
CA SER A 76 7.37 -5.54 25.92
C SER A 76 6.64 -6.72 25.27
N ASP A 77 5.36 -6.55 24.97
CA ASP A 77 4.51 -7.58 24.36
C ASP A 77 5.11 -8.09 23.04
N ILE A 78 5.02 -9.41 22.80
CA ILE A 78 5.54 -10.05 21.59
C ILE A 78 4.93 -9.43 20.31
N ARG A 79 3.65 -9.03 20.36
CA ARG A 79 2.97 -8.35 19.25
C ARG A 79 3.58 -7.00 18.92
N LEU A 80 4.06 -6.27 19.92
CA LEU A 80 4.76 -5.00 19.69
C LEU A 80 6.17 -5.24 19.13
N ARG A 81 6.90 -6.21 19.67
CA ARG A 81 8.28 -6.53 19.24
C ARG A 81 8.36 -7.01 17.79
N PHE A 82 7.40 -7.82 17.36
CA PHE A 82 7.35 -8.38 16.01
C PHE A 82 6.32 -7.70 15.09
N ARG A 83 5.74 -6.56 15.51
CA ARG A 83 4.65 -5.87 14.80
C ARG A 83 4.97 -5.66 13.32
N GLN A 84 6.16 -5.16 13.02
CA GLN A 84 6.57 -4.85 11.64
C GLN A 84 6.57 -6.09 10.74
N ALA A 85 7.07 -7.23 11.24
CA ALA A 85 7.07 -8.48 10.51
C ALA A 85 5.65 -9.01 10.29
N CYS A 86 4.78 -8.92 11.30
CA CYS A 86 3.38 -9.31 11.18
C CYS A 86 2.59 -8.42 10.20
N VAL A 87 2.79 -7.09 10.27
CA VAL A 87 2.10 -6.14 9.38
C VAL A 87 2.44 -6.45 7.92
N ASN A 88 3.72 -6.69 7.62
CA ASN A 88 4.15 -7.09 6.28
C ASN A 88 3.53 -8.43 5.85
N HIS A 89 3.48 -9.41 6.77
CA HIS A 89 2.85 -10.71 6.52
C HIS A 89 1.35 -10.60 6.21
N ASP A 90 0.62 -9.78 6.97
CA ASP A 90 -0.80 -9.51 6.75
C ASP A 90 -1.05 -8.91 5.35
N PHE A 91 -0.24 -7.94 4.92
CA PHE A 91 -0.32 -7.41 3.55
C PHE A 91 0.02 -8.46 2.50
N CYS A 92 1.04 -9.29 2.76
CA CYS A 92 1.39 -10.39 1.86
C CYS A 92 0.25 -11.40 1.71
N TYR A 93 -0.40 -11.77 2.80
CA TYR A 93 -1.55 -12.66 2.77
C TYR A 93 -2.73 -12.09 2.01
N ARG A 94 -2.98 -10.78 2.10
CA ARG A 94 -4.13 -10.14 1.45
C ARG A 94 -3.85 -9.76 -0.01
N HIS A 95 -2.62 -9.34 -0.33
CA HIS A 95 -2.29 -8.68 -1.60
C HIS A 95 -1.10 -9.27 -2.35
N GLY A 96 -0.24 -10.05 -1.69
CA GLY A 96 1.01 -10.56 -2.25
C GLY A 96 0.82 -11.37 -3.53
N PHE A 97 -0.26 -12.14 -3.62
CA PHE A 97 -0.57 -12.89 -4.84
C PHE A 97 -0.95 -11.98 -6.02
N ALA A 98 -1.83 -11.00 -5.81
CA ALA A 98 -2.27 -10.08 -6.85
C ALA A 98 -1.15 -9.15 -7.35
N THR A 99 -0.31 -8.68 -6.43
CA THR A 99 0.73 -7.68 -6.71
C THR A 99 2.03 -8.33 -7.21
N TYR A 100 2.49 -9.40 -6.56
CA TYR A 100 3.83 -9.97 -6.78
C TYR A 100 3.83 -11.48 -7.11
N GLY A 101 2.66 -12.13 -7.11
CA GLY A 101 2.55 -13.57 -7.33
C GLY A 101 2.99 -14.43 -6.14
N TYR A 102 3.16 -13.83 -4.95
CA TYR A 102 3.59 -14.55 -3.75
C TYR A 102 2.56 -15.61 -3.33
N THR A 103 3.07 -16.79 -3.03
CA THR A 103 2.32 -17.88 -2.41
C THR A 103 2.27 -17.70 -0.89
N GLN A 104 1.42 -18.49 -0.22
CA GLN A 104 1.39 -18.52 1.24
C GLN A 104 2.77 -18.84 1.83
N ASN A 105 3.51 -19.77 1.21
CA ASN A 105 4.85 -20.14 1.67
C ASN A 105 5.85 -19.00 1.53
N ASP A 106 5.76 -18.21 0.46
CA ASP A 106 6.63 -17.04 0.27
C ASP A 106 6.35 -15.99 1.36
N CYS A 107 5.08 -15.76 1.69
CA CYS A 107 4.70 -14.88 2.79
C CYS A 107 5.22 -15.38 4.16
N ASP A 108 5.06 -16.67 4.46
CA ASP A 108 5.51 -17.28 5.71
C ASP A 108 7.04 -17.25 5.86
N LEU A 109 7.78 -17.42 4.75
CA LEU A 109 9.23 -17.25 4.70
C LEU A 109 9.62 -15.79 4.98
N ALA A 110 8.99 -14.83 4.31
CA ALA A 110 9.24 -13.40 4.52
C ALA A 110 8.98 -12.96 5.96
N LEU A 111 7.93 -13.51 6.61
CA LEU A 111 7.67 -13.32 8.04
C LEU A 111 8.83 -13.83 8.90
N GLN A 112 9.30 -15.05 8.63
CA GLN A 112 10.36 -15.70 9.38
C GLN A 112 11.68 -14.91 9.29
N GLU A 113 12.08 -14.51 8.09
CA GLU A 113 13.27 -13.70 7.88
C GLU A 113 13.14 -12.33 8.56
N SER A 114 11.99 -11.67 8.39
CA SER A 114 11.74 -10.36 8.99
C SER A 114 11.80 -10.40 10.51
N ALA A 115 11.23 -11.45 11.12
CA ALA A 115 11.26 -11.65 12.56
C ALA A 115 12.70 -11.88 13.07
N PHE A 116 13.52 -12.65 12.34
CA PHE A 116 14.91 -12.88 12.74
C PHE A 116 15.76 -11.61 12.60
N ARG A 117 15.52 -10.77 11.59
CA ARG A 117 16.13 -9.44 11.45
C ARG A 117 15.76 -8.53 12.64
N LEU A 118 14.49 -8.55 13.07
CA LEU A 118 14.05 -7.80 14.27
C LEU A 118 14.76 -8.25 15.56
N CYS A 119 15.06 -9.55 15.71
CA CYS A 119 15.76 -10.03 16.90
C CYS A 119 17.12 -9.38 17.13
N ARG A 120 17.81 -9.04 16.04
CA ARG A 120 19.08 -8.33 16.09
C ARG A 120 18.92 -6.88 16.53
N GLN A 121 17.78 -6.27 16.21
CA GLN A 121 17.43 -4.93 16.70
C GLN A 121 17.03 -4.93 18.18
N ILE A 122 16.36 -5.99 18.64
CA ILE A 122 15.85 -6.12 20.00
C ILE A 122 16.99 -6.42 21.00
N GLN A 123 17.90 -7.34 20.69
CA GLN A 123 18.86 -7.91 21.67
C GLN A 123 20.29 -7.34 21.58
N ARG A 124 20.45 -6.04 21.31
CA ARG A 124 21.79 -5.39 21.32
C ARG A 124 22.50 -5.57 22.66
N GLU A 125 23.82 -5.79 22.63
CA GLU A 125 24.69 -5.82 23.81
C GLU A 125 24.45 -4.58 24.69
N GLY A 126 23.92 -4.80 25.91
CA GLY A 126 23.69 -3.75 26.90
C GLY A 126 22.26 -3.19 27.03
N GLY A 127 21.27 -3.69 26.29
CA GLY A 127 19.85 -3.34 26.50
C GLY A 127 19.27 -3.91 27.81
N SER A 128 18.29 -3.23 28.42
CA SER A 128 17.61 -3.76 29.61
C SER A 128 16.78 -5.01 29.32
N ASP A 129 16.32 -5.17 28.07
CA ASP A 129 15.61 -6.36 27.56
C ASP A 129 16.59 -7.53 27.33
N SER A 130 17.91 -7.28 27.45
CA SER A 130 19.02 -8.24 27.29
C SER A 130 19.45 -8.90 28.62
N LYS A 131 18.72 -8.66 29.73
CA LYS A 131 19.11 -9.14 31.07
C LYS A 131 18.74 -10.61 31.37
N GLY A 132 18.05 -11.28 30.47
CA GLY A 132 17.83 -12.72 30.55
C GLY A 132 18.94 -13.48 29.82
N GLU A 133 19.87 -14.07 30.58
CA GLU A 133 20.69 -15.22 30.16
C GLU A 133 21.78 -15.00 29.09
N LEU A 134 22.65 -14.00 29.28
CA LEU A 134 24.01 -14.11 28.74
C LEU A 134 24.83 -15.06 29.64
N GLU A 135 24.63 -16.37 29.49
CA GLU A 135 25.69 -17.32 29.84
C GLU A 135 26.85 -17.15 28.85
N ALA A 136 28.09 -17.17 29.34
CA ALA A 136 29.26 -17.01 28.49
C ALA A 136 29.33 -18.17 27.47
N GLY A 137 29.00 -17.90 26.20
CA GLY A 137 29.12 -18.86 25.09
C GLY A 137 27.83 -19.22 24.35
N THR A 138 26.67 -18.66 24.71
CA THR A 138 25.40 -18.84 23.97
C THR A 138 25.16 -17.71 22.94
N ASP A 139 24.49 -18.05 21.84
CA ASP A 139 24.05 -17.10 20.81
C ASP A 139 23.14 -16.01 21.45
N PRO A 140 23.53 -14.71 21.39
CA PRO A 140 22.82 -13.63 22.08
C PRO A 140 21.39 -13.42 21.54
N TYR A 141 21.05 -13.99 20.39
CA TYR A 141 19.73 -13.85 19.76
C TYR A 141 18.77 -15.02 20.06
N SER A 142 19.26 -16.10 20.68
CA SER A 142 18.58 -17.39 20.78
C SER A 142 17.20 -17.34 21.45
N TYR A 143 17.04 -16.49 22.47
CA TYR A 143 15.74 -16.27 23.10
C TYR A 143 14.75 -15.59 22.14
N CYS A 144 15.16 -14.52 21.48
CA CYS A 144 14.30 -13.83 20.53
C CYS A 144 13.99 -14.71 19.30
N GLU A 145 14.96 -15.45 18.78
CA GLU A 145 14.73 -16.40 17.68
C GLU A 145 13.72 -17.49 18.06
N THR A 146 13.74 -17.95 19.32
CA THR A 146 12.72 -18.88 19.83
C THR A 146 11.33 -18.24 19.84
N GLU A 147 11.22 -16.98 20.26
CA GLU A 147 9.97 -16.21 20.21
C GLU A 147 9.49 -16.00 18.76
N ALA A 148 10.39 -15.69 17.82
CA ALA A 148 10.08 -15.56 16.41
C ALA A 148 9.54 -16.88 15.81
N LYS A 149 10.13 -18.03 16.17
CA LYS A 149 9.61 -19.35 15.77
C LYS A 149 8.23 -19.65 16.32
N LYS A 150 7.89 -19.12 17.51
CA LYS A 150 6.53 -19.22 18.05
C LYS A 150 5.53 -18.39 17.26
N VAL A 151 5.91 -17.19 16.82
CA VAL A 151 5.07 -16.38 15.92
C VAL A 151 4.77 -17.16 14.65
N LEU A 152 5.79 -17.72 14.01
CA LEU A 152 5.63 -18.56 12.82
C LEU A 152 4.75 -19.79 13.09
N LEU A 153 4.94 -20.48 14.22
CA LEU A 153 4.11 -21.61 14.62
C LEU A 153 2.64 -21.21 14.79
N GLY A 154 2.37 -20.04 15.40
CA GLY A 154 1.02 -19.51 15.54
C GLY A 154 0.34 -19.30 14.19
N VAL A 155 1.06 -18.72 13.24
CA VAL A 155 0.59 -18.53 11.85
C VAL A 155 0.38 -19.85 11.13
N ALA A 156 1.30 -20.81 11.25
CA ALA A 156 1.17 -22.11 10.59
C ALA A 156 -0.04 -22.92 11.13
N LEU A 157 -0.36 -22.78 12.42
CA LEU A 157 -1.48 -23.49 13.06
C LEU A 157 -2.83 -22.81 12.85
N GLY A 158 -2.89 -21.48 12.74
CA GLY A 158 -4.14 -20.71 12.71
C GLY A 158 -4.36 -19.83 11.48
N GLY A 159 -3.34 -19.60 10.66
CA GLY A 159 -3.34 -18.59 9.59
C GLY A 159 -3.67 -19.10 8.19
N ALA A 160 -3.73 -20.42 7.96
CA ALA A 160 -3.95 -20.96 6.61
C ALA A 160 -5.27 -20.50 5.94
N GLY A 161 -6.28 -20.12 6.73
CA GLY A 161 -7.55 -19.59 6.21
C GLY A 161 -7.52 -18.10 5.82
N SER A 162 -6.49 -17.37 6.26
CA SER A 162 -6.38 -15.92 6.08
C SER A 162 -5.69 -15.51 4.79
N TYR A 163 -4.91 -16.41 4.19
CA TYR A 163 -4.26 -16.17 2.89
C TYR A 163 -5.28 -16.04 1.75
N LYS A 164 -5.12 -15.00 0.94
CA LYS A 164 -5.96 -14.67 -0.21
C LYS A 164 -5.20 -15.01 -1.49
N GLY A 165 -5.54 -16.14 -2.10
CA GLY A 165 -5.00 -16.56 -3.41
C GLY A 165 -5.76 -15.96 -4.61
N PRO A 166 -5.72 -16.62 -5.79
CA PRO A 166 -6.45 -16.19 -6.97
C PRO A 166 -7.91 -15.81 -6.70
N GLY A 167 -8.35 -14.66 -7.22
CA GLY A 167 -9.74 -14.19 -7.13
C GLY A 167 -10.18 -13.62 -5.78
N ARG A 168 -9.33 -13.73 -4.75
CA ARG A 168 -9.52 -13.11 -3.42
C ARG A 168 -8.46 -12.08 -3.10
N SER A 169 -7.25 -12.26 -3.62
CA SER A 169 -6.19 -11.27 -3.46
C SER A 169 -6.59 -9.98 -4.18
N THR A 170 -6.31 -8.83 -3.58
CA THR A 170 -6.56 -7.53 -4.19
C THR A 170 -5.25 -6.80 -4.42
N TYR A 171 -5.19 -5.99 -5.47
CA TYR A 171 -3.96 -5.26 -5.78
C TYR A 171 -3.69 -4.21 -4.71
N PHE A 172 -2.50 -4.27 -4.13
CA PHE A 172 -1.97 -3.25 -3.25
C PHE A 172 -0.46 -3.38 -3.21
N GLU A 173 0.23 -2.27 -3.47
CA GLU A 173 1.69 -2.24 -3.54
C GLU A 173 2.22 -1.96 -2.13
N TYR A 174 2.83 -2.96 -1.50
CA TYR A 174 3.23 -2.91 -0.09
C TYR A 174 4.70 -3.27 0.14
N ASP A 175 5.31 -4.05 -0.74
CA ASP A 175 6.71 -4.46 -0.65
C ASP A 175 7.54 -3.52 -1.53
N PRO A 176 8.44 -2.71 -0.93
CA PRO A 176 9.28 -1.80 -1.68
C PRO A 176 10.34 -2.52 -2.51
N MET A 177 10.68 -3.78 -2.25
CA MET A 177 11.72 -4.51 -2.98
C MET A 177 11.34 -5.99 -3.05
N PRO A 178 10.43 -6.36 -3.97
CA PRO A 178 9.84 -7.70 -3.99
C PRO A 178 10.82 -8.76 -4.51
N GLU A 179 11.76 -9.18 -3.66
CA GLU A 179 12.89 -10.06 -3.99
C GLU A 179 12.43 -11.42 -4.54
N HIS A 180 11.36 -11.98 -3.99
CA HIS A 180 10.86 -13.29 -4.40
C HIS A 180 9.98 -13.24 -5.66
N ALA A 181 9.73 -12.04 -6.23
CA ALA A 181 8.83 -11.88 -7.35
C ALA A 181 9.57 -12.08 -8.68
N ASP A 182 9.32 -13.21 -9.34
CA ASP A 182 9.89 -13.48 -10.66
C ASP A 182 9.34 -12.55 -11.75
N ASN A 183 8.06 -12.15 -11.63
CA ASN A 183 7.40 -11.25 -12.57
C ASN A 183 6.27 -10.48 -11.88
N TYR A 184 6.13 -9.19 -12.17
CA TYR A 184 5.03 -8.38 -11.65
C TYR A 184 4.73 -7.19 -12.58
N LEU A 185 3.57 -6.58 -12.38
CA LEU A 185 3.08 -5.45 -13.17
C LEU A 185 2.83 -4.26 -12.24
N ILE A 186 3.45 -3.13 -12.54
CA ILE A 186 3.20 -1.87 -11.85
C ILE A 186 2.74 -0.84 -12.86
N ALA A 187 1.63 -0.14 -12.62
CA ALA A 187 1.24 0.99 -13.44
C ALA A 187 1.33 2.34 -12.71
N ARG A 188 1.60 3.38 -13.50
CA ARG A 188 1.72 4.78 -13.09
C ARG A 188 1.01 5.71 -14.06
N ALA A 189 0.38 6.75 -13.53
CA ALA A 189 -0.09 7.87 -14.32
C ALA A 189 1.04 8.85 -14.59
N MET A 190 1.27 9.16 -15.86
CA MET A 190 2.30 10.08 -16.29
C MET A 190 1.83 11.53 -16.14
N PRO A 191 2.72 12.46 -15.77
CA PRO A 191 2.40 13.87 -15.77
C PRO A 191 1.93 14.33 -17.15
N GLN A 192 0.94 15.23 -17.17
CA GLN A 192 0.36 15.73 -18.42
C GLN A 192 1.43 16.32 -19.36
N SER A 193 2.42 17.05 -18.84
CA SER A 193 3.51 17.63 -19.63
C SER A 193 4.30 16.59 -20.44
N THR A 194 4.42 15.37 -19.93
CA THR A 194 5.07 14.24 -20.62
C THR A 194 4.17 13.63 -21.71
N VAL A 195 2.85 13.75 -21.55
CA VAL A 195 1.82 13.10 -22.41
C VAL A 195 1.32 14.02 -23.53
N THR A 196 1.38 15.35 -23.35
CA THR A 196 0.80 16.37 -24.27
C THR A 196 1.27 16.32 -25.73
N ALA A 197 2.34 15.58 -26.05
CA ALA A 197 2.77 15.39 -27.43
C ALA A 197 1.76 14.61 -28.29
N ASP A 198 0.95 13.73 -27.69
CA ASP A 198 -0.14 13.02 -28.39
C ASP A 198 -1.42 13.05 -27.55
N PRO A 199 -2.45 13.82 -27.93
CA PRO A 199 -3.69 13.95 -27.16
C PRO A 199 -4.50 12.64 -27.07
N ARG A 200 -4.15 11.62 -27.85
CA ARG A 200 -4.79 10.31 -27.81
C ARG A 200 -4.20 9.39 -26.74
N ASP A 201 -3.04 9.72 -26.19
CA ASP A 201 -2.41 8.90 -25.15
C ASP A 201 -3.25 8.87 -23.86
N LEU A 202 -3.48 7.67 -23.33
CA LEU A 202 -4.30 7.49 -22.12
C LEU A 202 -3.60 8.01 -20.85
N GLY A 203 -2.30 8.33 -20.93
CA GLY A 203 -1.53 8.89 -19.83
C GLY A 203 -1.09 7.87 -18.79
N ILE A 204 -1.26 6.57 -19.04
CA ILE A 204 -0.80 5.50 -18.15
C ILE A 204 0.39 4.76 -18.77
N ARG A 205 1.37 4.40 -17.93
CA ARG A 205 2.47 3.50 -18.26
C ARG A 205 2.47 2.35 -17.28
N ALA A 206 2.47 1.15 -17.83
CA ALA A 206 2.56 -0.09 -17.08
C ALA A 206 3.91 -0.75 -17.35
N PHE A 207 4.59 -1.13 -16.29
CA PHE A 207 5.92 -1.72 -16.29
C PHE A 207 5.78 -3.21 -15.99
N LEU A 208 6.05 -4.02 -17.00
CA LEU A 208 6.10 -5.47 -16.88
C LEU A 208 7.52 -5.85 -16.49
N PHE A 209 7.71 -6.11 -15.21
CA PHE A 209 8.95 -6.70 -14.72
C PHE A 209 8.91 -8.19 -15.01
N LYS A 210 9.91 -8.67 -15.73
CA LYS A 210 10.24 -10.09 -15.87
C LYS A 210 11.65 -10.26 -15.39
N ARG A 211 11.98 -11.40 -14.79
CA ARG A 211 13.34 -11.71 -14.33
C ARG A 211 14.41 -11.12 -15.29
N ASN A 212 15.09 -10.05 -14.86
CA ASN A 212 16.18 -9.35 -15.55
C ASN A 212 15.81 -8.37 -16.68
N SER A 213 14.54 -8.04 -16.86
CA SER A 213 14.10 -7.10 -17.89
C SER A 213 12.84 -6.37 -17.48
N VAL A 214 12.68 -5.16 -17.97
CA VAL A 214 11.41 -4.46 -17.89
C VAL A 214 10.95 -4.08 -19.29
N THR A 215 9.64 -4.17 -19.48
CA THR A 215 8.97 -3.64 -20.66
C THR A 215 7.96 -2.62 -20.19
N MET A 216 8.03 -1.41 -20.73
CA MET A 216 6.95 -0.44 -20.58
C MET A 216 5.90 -0.67 -21.66
N VAL A 217 4.64 -0.66 -21.23
CA VAL A 217 3.45 -0.68 -22.08
C VAL A 217 2.56 0.51 -21.74
N GLY A 218 2.08 1.20 -22.76
CA GLY A 218 1.04 2.23 -22.68
C GLY A 218 -0.01 2.01 -23.77
N GLU A 219 -0.99 2.89 -23.83
CA GLU A 219 -2.09 2.78 -24.78
C GLU A 219 -2.51 4.17 -25.28
N LYS A 220 -2.96 4.24 -26.53
CA LYS A 220 -3.54 5.44 -27.14
C LYS A 220 -4.92 5.15 -27.73
N GLU A 221 -5.79 6.13 -27.70
CA GLU A 221 -7.06 6.14 -28.42
C GLU A 221 -6.83 6.16 -29.94
N THR A 222 -7.81 5.64 -30.67
CA THR A 222 -7.92 5.82 -32.12
C THR A 222 -8.56 7.16 -32.44
N ASP A 223 -8.42 7.63 -33.68
CA ASP A 223 -9.13 8.81 -34.17
C ASP A 223 -10.04 8.40 -35.35
N PRO A 224 -11.38 8.45 -35.20
CA PRO A 224 -12.13 8.86 -34.00
C PRO A 224 -12.01 7.85 -32.84
N PRO A 225 -12.27 8.27 -31.58
CA PRO A 225 -12.12 7.43 -30.37
C PRO A 225 -13.29 6.44 -30.23
N THR A 226 -13.42 5.54 -31.21
CA THR A 226 -14.47 4.49 -31.25
C THR A 226 -13.87 3.14 -31.67
N GLY A 227 -12.55 2.98 -31.57
CA GLY A 227 -11.80 1.84 -32.09
C GLY A 227 -10.85 1.23 -31.06
N THR A 228 -10.24 0.10 -31.43
CA THR A 228 -9.25 -0.61 -30.61
C THR A 228 -8.11 0.32 -30.19
N LEU A 229 -7.71 0.29 -28.91
CA LEU A 229 -6.56 1.05 -28.44
C LEU A 229 -5.29 0.66 -29.23
N ILE A 230 -4.47 1.66 -29.54
CA ILE A 230 -3.17 1.45 -30.16
C ILE A 230 -2.18 1.19 -29.03
N PRO A 231 -1.57 -0.01 -28.96
CA PRO A 231 -0.61 -0.31 -27.92
C PRO A 231 0.70 0.44 -28.18
N LEU A 232 1.27 0.99 -27.12
CA LEU A 232 2.64 1.52 -27.08
C LEU A 232 3.47 0.50 -26.33
N ILE A 233 4.40 -0.16 -26.99
CA ILE A 233 5.25 -1.17 -26.35
C ILE A 233 6.68 -0.80 -26.63
N SER A 234 7.47 -0.70 -25.56
CA SER A 234 8.92 -0.53 -25.66
C SER A 234 9.63 -1.84 -25.92
N ASP A 235 10.82 -1.76 -26.51
CA ASP A 235 11.74 -2.90 -26.47
C ASP A 235 12.04 -3.27 -25.01
N PRO A 236 12.16 -4.57 -24.69
CA PRO A 236 12.58 -5.00 -23.36
C PRO A 236 13.96 -4.43 -23.05
N VAL A 237 14.09 -3.73 -21.94
CA VAL A 237 15.37 -3.22 -21.47
C VAL A 237 15.86 -4.10 -20.34
N ALA A 238 17.14 -4.48 -20.38
CA ALA A 238 17.75 -5.28 -19.33
C ALA A 238 17.70 -4.49 -18.00
N PHE A 239 17.08 -5.10 -17.00
CA PHE A 239 17.13 -4.61 -15.63
C PHE A 239 18.20 -5.42 -14.89
N PRO A 240 19.20 -4.80 -14.24
CA PRO A 240 20.34 -5.54 -13.71
C PRO A 240 19.91 -6.61 -12.70
N ASN A 241 20.30 -7.86 -12.94
CA ASN A 241 19.87 -9.05 -12.17
C ASN A 241 20.25 -9.04 -10.69
N ALA A 242 21.14 -8.13 -10.29
CA ALA A 242 21.54 -7.96 -8.90
C ALA A 242 20.76 -6.83 -8.21
N ARG A 243 20.08 -5.97 -8.96
CA ARG A 243 19.46 -4.77 -8.41
C ARG A 243 18.05 -5.03 -7.90
N MET A 244 17.86 -4.88 -6.60
CA MET A 244 16.54 -4.87 -5.99
C MET A 244 16.03 -3.43 -6.01
N ALA A 245 15.02 -3.16 -6.85
CA ALA A 245 14.54 -1.80 -7.05
C ALA A 245 13.10 -1.62 -6.59
N THR A 246 12.83 -0.45 -6.06
CA THR A 246 11.47 -0.01 -5.81
C THR A 246 10.70 0.13 -7.11
N PRO A 247 9.38 -0.04 -7.07
CA PRO A 247 8.54 0.33 -8.19
C PRO A 247 8.80 1.78 -8.65
N PRO A 248 8.74 2.07 -9.97
CA PRO A 248 9.01 3.41 -10.49
C PRO A 248 7.99 4.40 -9.94
N GLN A 249 8.43 5.50 -9.35
CA GLN A 249 7.57 6.55 -8.81
C GLN A 249 7.63 7.79 -9.69
N VAL A 250 6.51 8.50 -9.76
CA VAL A 250 6.43 9.74 -10.55
C VAL A 250 7.07 10.88 -9.76
N LEU A 251 8.07 11.53 -10.34
CA LEU A 251 8.73 12.70 -9.75
C LEU A 251 8.05 13.99 -10.20
N HIS A 252 7.68 14.83 -9.24
CA HIS A 252 7.31 16.21 -9.55
C HIS A 252 8.56 17.03 -9.91
N GLY A 253 8.41 18.02 -10.80
CA GLY A 253 9.47 18.97 -11.16
C GLY A 253 10.47 18.49 -12.22
N ARG A 254 10.59 17.17 -12.46
CA ARG A 254 11.52 16.60 -13.45
C ARG A 254 10.83 16.17 -14.74
N SER A 255 10.86 17.03 -15.76
CA SER A 255 10.26 16.72 -17.07
C SER A 255 11.10 15.78 -17.93
N ASP A 256 12.41 15.70 -17.70
CA ASP A 256 13.38 14.89 -18.44
C ASP A 256 13.34 13.40 -18.05
N ALA A 257 13.09 13.13 -16.76
CA ALA A 257 12.98 11.82 -16.15
C ALA A 257 11.84 11.81 -15.12
N PRO A 258 10.57 11.83 -15.57
CA PRO A 258 9.43 11.94 -14.66
C PRO A 258 9.18 10.67 -13.84
N LEU A 259 9.96 9.62 -14.02
CA LEU A 259 9.84 8.34 -13.32
C LEU A 259 11.20 7.92 -12.77
N SER A 260 11.23 7.48 -11.51
CA SER A 260 12.46 7.00 -10.87
C SER A 260 12.21 5.90 -9.85
N SER A 261 13.18 5.01 -9.69
CA SER A 261 13.21 3.98 -8.64
C SER A 261 14.44 4.15 -7.76
N LEU A 262 14.36 3.64 -6.53
CA LEU A 262 15.53 3.43 -5.69
C LEU A 262 15.96 1.98 -5.85
N ALA A 263 17.25 1.73 -6.05
CA ALA A 263 17.78 0.39 -6.25
C ALA A 263 18.96 0.11 -5.32
N ARG A 264 19.05 -1.13 -4.84
CA ARG A 264 20.22 -1.66 -4.13
C ARG A 264 21.02 -2.55 -5.05
N ALA A 265 22.33 -2.63 -4.87
CA ALA A 265 23.18 -3.51 -5.70
C ALA A 265 22.99 -5.02 -5.38
N GLY A 266 22.33 -5.33 -4.27
CA GLY A 266 21.97 -6.67 -3.82
C GLY A 266 21.50 -6.64 -2.37
N PHE A 267 21.20 -7.80 -1.81
CA PHE A 267 20.75 -7.93 -0.42
C PHE A 267 21.83 -7.49 0.59
N THR A 268 23.07 -7.93 0.37
CA THR A 268 24.21 -7.60 1.24
C THR A 268 24.76 -6.18 1.07
N ASP A 269 24.31 -5.43 0.06
CA ASP A 269 24.74 -4.07 -0.24
C ASP A 269 23.54 -3.12 -0.08
N THR A 270 23.45 -2.54 1.12
CA THR A 270 22.37 -1.63 1.49
C THR A 270 22.49 -0.22 0.90
N SER A 271 23.55 0.04 0.10
CA SER A 271 23.68 1.31 -0.60
C SER A 271 22.55 1.50 -1.62
N LEU A 272 21.93 2.69 -1.57
CA LEU A 272 20.87 3.07 -2.51
C LEU A 272 21.47 3.85 -3.68
N GLU A 273 21.06 3.47 -4.89
CA GLU A 273 21.25 4.19 -6.14
C GLU A 273 19.90 4.61 -6.72
N VAL A 274 19.87 5.64 -7.57
CA VAL A 274 18.66 6.14 -8.22
C VAL A 274 18.64 5.67 -9.67
N GLU A 275 17.60 4.94 -10.04
CA GLU A 275 17.34 4.52 -11.41
C GLU A 275 16.34 5.47 -12.06
N MET A 276 16.78 6.22 -13.07
CA MET A 276 15.92 7.15 -13.80
C MET A 276 15.37 6.47 -15.05
N PHE A 277 14.04 6.55 -15.21
CA PHE A 277 13.31 5.99 -16.33
C PHE A 277 12.99 7.12 -17.30
N HIS A 278 13.59 7.04 -18.48
CA HIS A 278 13.28 7.94 -19.58
C HIS A 278 12.31 7.23 -20.53
N SER A 279 11.04 7.64 -20.47
CA SER A 279 10.02 7.19 -21.40
C SER A 279 9.75 8.26 -22.45
N SER A 280 9.83 7.91 -23.74
CA SER A 280 9.42 8.81 -24.83
C SER A 280 8.27 8.23 -25.64
N THR A 281 7.37 9.09 -26.11
CA THR A 281 6.15 8.74 -26.86
C THR A 281 6.10 9.37 -28.25
N GLY A 282 7.24 9.47 -28.92
CA GLY A 282 7.32 9.97 -30.29
C GLY A 282 6.38 9.21 -31.25
N GLU A 283 5.99 9.85 -32.36
CA GLU A 283 4.97 9.36 -33.30
C GLU A 283 5.22 7.94 -33.87
N LYS A 284 6.45 7.41 -33.78
CA LYS A 284 6.79 6.13 -34.39
C LYS A 284 7.19 5.02 -33.42
N ASP A 285 7.76 5.30 -32.24
CA ASP A 285 8.21 4.25 -31.32
C ASP A 285 8.11 4.69 -29.85
N ALA A 286 7.59 3.79 -29.00
CA ALA A 286 7.67 3.92 -27.56
C ALA A 286 9.06 3.47 -27.11
N ALA A 287 9.92 4.39 -26.69
CA ALA A 287 11.24 4.02 -26.16
C ALA A 287 11.25 4.12 -24.64
N LEU A 288 11.73 3.07 -23.98
CA LEU A 288 12.13 3.08 -22.58
C LEU A 288 13.66 3.05 -22.53
N LYS A 289 14.27 3.95 -21.76
CA LYS A 289 15.70 3.95 -21.48
C LYS A 289 15.94 4.08 -19.98
N PHE A 290 17.04 3.49 -19.55
CA PHE A 290 17.55 3.63 -18.19
C PHE A 290 18.77 4.52 -18.16
N GLU A 291 18.76 5.43 -17.20
CA GLU A 291 19.97 6.06 -16.72
C GLU A 291 20.11 5.70 -15.24
N SER A 292 21.14 4.90 -14.94
CA SER A 292 21.51 4.63 -13.56
C SER A 292 22.40 5.76 -13.09
N ARG A 293 21.93 6.52 -12.11
CA ARG A 293 22.71 7.55 -11.47
C ARG A 293 23.07 7.08 -10.08
N ARG A 294 24.38 6.95 -9.85
CA ARG A 294 24.93 6.66 -8.53
C ARG A 294 24.85 7.91 -7.66
N ASP A 295 23.67 8.21 -7.16
CA ASP A 295 23.43 9.18 -6.08
C ASP A 295 23.46 8.41 -4.75
N VAL A 296 24.67 8.02 -4.30
CA VAL A 296 24.79 7.17 -3.11
C VAL A 296 24.22 7.90 -1.90
N MET A 297 23.16 7.35 -1.31
CA MET A 297 22.61 7.82 -0.05
C MET A 297 23.51 7.38 1.11
N GLN A 298 24.58 8.13 1.35
CA GLN A 298 25.53 7.81 2.41
C GLN A 298 25.39 8.72 3.63
N CYS A 299 25.73 8.17 4.79
CA CYS A 299 25.61 8.83 6.09
C CYS A 299 26.97 9.37 6.49
N LYS A 300 27.00 10.55 7.12
CA LYS A 300 28.22 11.05 7.74
C LYS A 300 28.45 10.34 9.08
N GLY A 301 29.36 9.38 9.09
CA GLY A 301 29.89 8.75 10.29
C GLY A 301 31.03 9.55 10.93
N ALA A 302 31.45 9.13 12.13
CA ALA A 302 32.54 9.77 12.87
C ALA A 302 33.89 9.79 12.11
N ASN A 303 34.10 8.82 11.20
CA ASN A 303 35.35 8.64 10.44
C ASN A 303 35.19 8.84 8.92
N GLY A 304 34.16 9.57 8.49
CA GLY A 304 33.87 9.80 7.07
C GLY A 304 32.49 9.29 6.68
N VAL A 305 32.35 8.87 5.44
CA VAL A 305 31.07 8.51 4.87
C VAL A 305 30.82 7.00 5.04
N THR A 306 29.68 6.61 5.62
CA THR A 306 29.30 5.23 5.93
C THR A 306 27.95 4.89 5.33
N ASP A 307 27.64 3.60 5.21
CA ASP A 307 26.32 3.15 4.77
C ASP A 307 25.22 3.65 5.72
N CYS A 308 24.14 4.21 5.14
CA CYS A 308 22.95 4.58 5.86
C CYS A 308 22.02 3.38 5.88
N ASP A 309 21.97 2.64 6.99
CA ASP A 309 20.99 1.57 7.11
C ASP A 309 19.56 2.13 7.25
N VAL A 310 18.93 2.39 6.11
CA VAL A 310 17.61 3.01 5.95
C VAL A 310 16.56 1.94 5.73
N SER A 311 15.48 2.03 6.50
CA SER A 311 14.36 1.09 6.42
C SER A 311 13.27 1.55 5.46
N VAL A 312 13.14 2.87 5.25
CA VAL A 312 12.14 3.48 4.37
C VAL A 312 12.77 4.64 3.63
N SER A 313 12.50 4.72 2.33
CA SER A 313 12.84 5.86 1.50
C SER A 313 11.68 6.22 0.59
N LYS A 314 11.41 7.52 0.44
CA LYS A 314 10.28 8.05 -0.32
C LYS A 314 10.72 9.25 -1.14
N PHE A 315 10.29 9.32 -2.40
CA PHE A 315 10.48 10.52 -3.19
C PHE A 315 9.53 11.62 -2.73
N THR A 316 10.02 12.84 -2.69
CA THR A 316 9.27 14.03 -2.29
C THR A 316 9.70 15.23 -3.12
N GLN A 317 9.00 16.36 -2.95
CA GLN A 317 9.27 17.60 -3.65
C GLN A 317 9.36 18.76 -2.67
N LYS A 318 10.27 19.69 -2.93
CA LYS A 318 10.37 20.95 -2.21
C LYS A 318 10.68 22.10 -3.15
N GLY A 319 9.68 22.94 -3.40
CA GLY A 319 9.77 23.91 -4.49
C GLY A 319 9.90 23.18 -5.82
N ASP A 320 10.88 23.53 -6.64
CA ASP A 320 11.10 22.90 -7.95
C ASP A 320 12.02 21.67 -7.89
N GLU A 321 12.44 21.25 -6.70
CA GLU A 321 13.45 20.21 -6.53
C GLU A 321 12.85 18.88 -6.07
N ALA A 322 13.31 17.80 -6.71
CA ALA A 322 13.01 16.45 -6.28
C ALA A 322 14.02 15.98 -5.21
N GLU A 323 13.50 15.39 -4.14
CA GLU A 323 14.27 14.94 -2.99
C GLU A 323 13.91 13.49 -2.63
N ILE A 324 14.82 12.80 -1.95
CA ILE A 324 14.56 11.54 -1.26
C ILE A 324 14.57 11.83 0.24
N LEU A 325 13.50 11.42 0.91
CA LEU A 325 13.42 11.39 2.35
C LEU A 325 13.61 9.95 2.83
N SER A 326 14.59 9.72 3.70
CA SER A 326 14.87 8.41 4.26
C SER A 326 14.83 8.41 5.79
N PHE A 327 14.43 7.29 6.36
CA PHE A 327 14.41 7.08 7.81
C PHE A 327 15.38 5.97 8.21
N THR A 328 16.29 6.30 9.13
CA THR A 328 17.28 5.36 9.64
C THR A 328 16.75 4.70 10.89
N HIS A 329 16.73 3.37 10.93
CA HIS A 329 16.35 2.62 12.12
C HIS A 329 17.58 2.25 12.97
N ARG A 330 18.78 2.15 12.35
CA ARG A 330 20.05 2.14 13.08
C ARG A 330 20.34 3.54 13.56
N GLY A 331 19.97 3.82 14.80
CA GLY A 331 20.89 4.60 15.61
C GLY A 331 22.27 3.96 15.45
N SER A 332 23.22 4.68 14.86
CA SER A 332 24.51 4.15 14.41
C SER A 332 25.13 3.15 15.40
N LEU A 333 25.91 2.22 14.88
CA LEU A 333 26.75 1.22 15.58
C LEU A 333 27.81 1.84 16.53
N GLY A 334 27.49 2.94 17.21
CA GLY A 334 28.33 3.65 18.19
C GLY A 334 27.49 4.37 19.24
N ASN A 335 28.19 4.98 20.21
CA ASN A 335 27.61 5.64 21.37
C ASN A 335 26.81 6.91 20.96
N GLY A 336 25.48 6.85 20.91
CA GLY A 336 24.64 8.00 21.27
C GLY A 336 23.74 8.69 20.23
N THR A 337 23.14 8.05 19.22
CA THR A 337 22.05 8.72 18.46
C THR A 337 20.98 7.73 18.02
N GLY A 338 19.69 7.93 18.37
CA GLY A 338 18.57 7.11 17.90
C GLY A 338 18.14 7.43 16.44
N PRO A 339 16.91 7.07 16.01
CA PRO A 339 16.46 7.26 14.63
C PRO A 339 16.62 8.69 14.09
N LYS A 340 16.94 8.79 12.80
CA LYS A 340 17.17 10.04 12.07
C LYS A 340 16.41 10.06 10.78
N LEU A 341 16.14 11.28 10.32
CA LEU A 341 15.62 11.55 8.99
C LEU A 341 16.74 12.14 8.14
N LEU A 342 16.79 11.71 6.90
CA LEU A 342 17.79 12.16 5.92
C LEU A 342 17.05 12.77 4.73
N GLU A 343 17.31 14.04 4.45
CA GLU A 343 16.86 14.71 3.23
C GLU A 343 18.02 14.72 2.23
N HIS A 344 17.77 14.22 1.02
CA HIS A 344 18.75 14.16 -0.06
C HIS A 344 18.18 14.74 -1.35
N ARG A 345 18.78 15.81 -1.86
CA ARG A 345 18.43 16.40 -3.16
C ARG A 345 18.97 15.58 -4.31
N LEU A 346 18.14 15.34 -5.32
CA LEU A 346 18.54 14.63 -6.54
C LEU A 346 19.34 15.51 -7.50
N ASP A 347 19.12 16.81 -7.52
CA ASP A 347 19.76 17.71 -8.48
C ASP A 347 21.06 18.34 -7.93
N PRO A 348 22.13 18.48 -8.75
CA PRO A 348 23.43 18.99 -8.28
C PRO A 348 23.41 20.48 -7.85
N PRO A 349 24.26 20.88 -6.87
CA PRO A 349 25.16 20.02 -6.10
C PRO A 349 24.38 19.19 -5.07
N LEU A 350 24.72 17.90 -4.99
CA LEU A 350 24.14 16.99 -4.01
C LEU A 350 24.35 17.56 -2.60
N ALA A 351 23.24 17.81 -1.90
CA ALA A 351 23.26 18.28 -0.52
C ALA A 351 22.52 17.29 0.36
N TYR A 352 23.12 16.97 1.51
CA TYR A 352 22.55 16.09 2.51
C TYR A 352 22.18 16.93 3.74
N ARG A 353 20.96 16.73 4.24
CA ARG A 353 20.55 17.26 5.54
C ARG A 353 20.13 16.10 6.43
N THR A 354 20.47 16.20 7.71
CA THR A 354 20.14 15.18 8.71
C THR A 354 19.34 15.84 9.80
N HIS A 355 18.13 15.36 10.01
CA HIS A 355 17.22 15.84 11.03
C HIS A 355 17.18 14.80 12.14
N GLY A 356 17.61 15.20 13.34
CA GLY A 356 17.54 14.36 14.53
C GLY A 356 16.14 14.44 15.13
N LEU A 357 15.51 13.29 15.40
CA LEU A 357 14.18 13.24 16.04
C LEU A 357 14.23 13.43 17.57
N ASP A 358 15.42 13.66 18.14
CA ASP A 358 15.69 13.74 19.58
C ASP A 358 15.16 12.52 20.35
N THR A 359 15.49 11.33 19.85
CA THR A 359 15.06 10.03 20.39
C THR A 359 16.09 9.44 21.35
N GLN A 360 16.95 10.26 21.97
CA GLN A 360 18.08 9.79 22.79
C GLN A 360 17.63 8.88 23.95
N ASN A 361 16.37 9.03 24.39
CA ASN A 361 15.76 8.27 25.49
C ASN A 361 14.91 7.07 25.02
N VAL A 362 14.81 6.80 23.71
CA VAL A 362 14.07 5.64 23.19
C VAL A 362 15.04 4.47 23.03
N HIS A 363 15.02 3.56 24.01
CA HIS A 363 15.94 2.41 24.05
C HIS A 363 15.61 1.29 23.05
N ASN A 364 14.42 1.34 22.42
CA ASN A 364 13.84 0.25 21.64
C ASN A 364 13.32 0.76 20.28
N ALA A 365 14.16 0.71 19.25
CA ALA A 365 13.85 1.25 17.93
C ALA A 365 12.69 0.53 17.21
N TYR A 366 12.41 -0.74 17.54
CA TYR A 366 11.26 -1.50 17.02
C TYR A 366 9.90 -0.86 17.36
N ARG A 367 9.86 0.10 18.28
CA ARG A 367 8.65 0.84 18.65
C ARG A 367 8.22 1.85 17.61
N PHE A 368 9.14 2.35 16.79
CA PHE A 368 8.80 3.20 15.68
C PHE A 368 8.06 2.36 14.66
N LEU A 369 6.86 2.81 14.30
CA LEU A 369 6.07 2.13 13.29
C LEU A 369 6.66 2.52 11.94
N VAL A 370 7.30 1.55 11.33
CA VAL A 370 8.08 1.81 10.12
C VAL A 370 7.23 1.64 8.85
N HIS A 371 5.90 1.59 8.96
CA HIS A 371 5.00 1.24 7.86
C HIS A 371 4.75 2.35 6.81
N ASP A 372 5.23 3.58 7.03
CA ASP A 372 5.40 4.63 6.01
C ASP A 372 6.15 5.83 6.61
N LEU A 373 6.71 6.68 5.76
CA LEU A 373 7.04 8.07 6.08
C LEU A 373 5.90 8.97 5.59
N LEU A 374 5.14 9.49 6.56
CA LEU A 374 4.01 10.38 6.27
C LEU A 374 4.53 11.79 6.04
N VAL A 375 4.35 12.31 4.83
CA VAL A 375 4.87 13.61 4.41
C VAL A 375 3.74 14.61 4.33
N GLU A 376 3.81 15.64 5.17
CA GLU A 376 2.90 16.77 5.15
C GLU A 376 3.28 17.74 4.03
N LYS A 377 2.28 18.15 3.24
CA LYS A 377 2.47 19.02 2.10
C LYS A 377 1.66 20.30 2.24
N ASP A 378 2.20 21.40 1.71
CA ASP A 378 1.48 22.67 1.61
C ASP A 378 0.42 22.65 0.48
N ALA A 379 -0.23 23.80 0.26
CA ALA A 379 -1.20 24.01 -0.81
C ALA A 379 -0.62 23.73 -2.21
N GLN A 380 0.68 24.00 -2.40
CA GLN A 380 1.40 23.81 -3.65
C GLN A 380 1.88 22.36 -3.82
N GLY A 381 1.82 21.54 -2.77
CA GLY A 381 2.28 20.15 -2.79
C GLY A 381 3.72 19.98 -2.32
N ASN A 382 4.39 21.03 -1.86
CA ASN A 382 5.74 20.95 -1.33
C ASN A 382 5.73 20.30 0.04
N ALA A 383 6.67 19.40 0.28
CA ALA A 383 6.89 18.82 1.60
C ALA A 383 7.37 19.87 2.60
N THR A 384 6.69 19.91 3.74
CA THR A 384 6.98 20.86 4.82
C THR A 384 7.40 20.15 6.09
N HIS A 385 6.77 19.01 6.40
CA HIS A 385 7.04 18.23 7.59
C HIS A 385 6.98 16.74 7.27
N VAL A 386 7.59 15.95 8.14
CA VAL A 386 7.43 14.49 8.18
C VAL A 386 6.88 14.08 9.54
N LEU A 387 5.94 13.14 9.52
CA LEU A 387 5.36 12.53 10.71
C LEU A 387 5.93 11.11 10.85
N VAL A 388 6.55 10.86 12.00
CA VAL A 388 7.05 9.55 12.39
C VAL A 388 6.20 9.02 13.53
N LEU A 389 5.71 7.79 13.38
CA LEU A 389 4.79 7.15 14.30
C LEU A 389 5.53 6.17 15.23
N ALA A 390 5.11 6.07 16.48
CA ALA A 390 5.65 5.08 17.43
C ALA A 390 4.58 4.54 18.39
N ARG A 391 4.65 3.24 18.72
CA ARG A 391 3.79 2.59 19.71
C ARG A 391 4.54 2.26 20.99
N GLY A 392 3.83 2.34 22.12
CA GLY A 392 4.41 2.02 23.43
C GLY A 392 5.49 3.02 23.87
N VAL A 393 5.48 4.22 23.30
CA VAL A 393 6.34 5.34 23.69
C VAL A 393 5.45 6.44 24.24
N GLY A 394 5.76 6.92 25.45
CA GLY A 394 5.06 8.06 26.05
C GLY A 394 5.87 9.35 25.93
N VAL A 395 5.22 10.48 26.21
CA VAL A 395 5.83 11.81 26.22
C VAL A 395 5.49 12.48 27.54
N ASP A 396 6.46 13.17 28.14
CA ASP A 396 6.25 13.97 29.34
C ASP A 396 5.60 15.34 29.01
N PRO A 397 5.17 16.13 30.02
CA PRO A 397 4.61 17.47 29.79
C PRO A 397 5.57 18.45 29.12
N GLY A 398 6.88 18.18 29.13
CA GLY A 398 7.91 18.97 28.46
C GLY A 398 8.13 18.58 26.99
N GLY A 399 7.42 17.56 26.50
CA GLY A 399 7.57 17.09 25.12
C GLY A 399 8.74 16.13 24.92
N HIS A 400 9.32 15.56 25.98
CA HIS A 400 10.41 14.58 25.88
C HIS A 400 9.90 13.14 25.95
N TYR A 401 10.58 12.22 25.26
CA TYR A 401 10.25 10.80 25.32
C TYR A 401 10.44 10.23 26.72
N LEU A 402 9.44 9.50 27.21
CA LEU A 402 9.50 8.77 28.47
C LEU A 402 10.33 7.48 28.31
N THR A 403 11.20 7.23 29.29
CA THR A 403 11.94 5.97 29.45
C THR A 403 11.06 4.92 30.13
N ASP A 404 9.97 4.49 29.47
CA ASP A 404 9.14 3.36 29.94
C ASP A 404 9.34 2.14 29.03
N ASN A 405 9.89 1.06 29.58
CA ASN A 405 10.10 -0.19 28.85
C ASN A 405 8.85 -1.09 28.81
N SER A 406 7.87 -0.85 29.69
CA SER A 406 6.69 -1.71 29.85
C SER A 406 5.66 -1.57 28.73
N ALA A 407 5.61 -0.42 28.05
CA ALA A 407 4.76 -0.16 26.88
C ALA A 407 3.26 -0.46 27.10
N LYS A 408 2.72 -0.25 28.30
CA LYS A 408 1.37 -0.73 28.71
C LYS A 408 0.21 -0.32 27.80
N GLU A 409 0.28 0.84 27.15
CA GLU A 409 -0.80 1.38 26.31
C GLU A 409 -0.55 1.26 24.80
N PHE A 410 0.41 0.41 24.38
CA PHE A 410 0.81 0.32 22.96
C PHE A 410 -0.34 -0.01 22.01
N ALA A 411 -1.36 -0.74 22.45
CA ALA A 411 -2.50 -1.15 21.62
C ALA A 411 -3.54 -0.02 21.41
N LYS A 412 -3.52 1.02 22.25
CA LYS A 412 -4.56 2.05 22.28
C LYS A 412 -4.12 3.40 21.76
N GLN A 413 -2.82 3.66 21.75
CA GLN A 413 -2.28 4.97 21.42
C GLN A 413 -1.06 4.88 20.51
N VAL A 414 -0.88 5.93 19.70
CA VAL A 414 0.28 6.14 18.85
C VAL A 414 0.86 7.52 19.17
N LEU A 415 2.17 7.56 19.38
CA LEU A 415 2.93 8.80 19.41
C LEU A 415 3.24 9.25 17.99
N VAL A 416 2.95 10.51 17.69
CA VAL A 416 3.35 11.19 16.46
C VAL A 416 4.46 12.17 16.76
N THR A 417 5.58 12.04 16.05
CA THR A 417 6.65 13.03 16.02
C THR A 417 6.59 13.78 14.70
N ARG A 418 6.19 15.05 14.74
CA ARG A 418 6.08 15.93 13.57
C ARG A 418 7.33 16.80 13.48
N GLN A 419 8.18 16.50 12.50
CA GLN A 419 9.47 17.14 12.26
C GLN A 419 9.39 18.06 11.04
N GLY A 420 9.77 19.33 11.19
CA GLY A 420 9.90 20.26 10.05
C GLY A 420 11.10 19.90 9.17
N LEU A 421 10.94 20.07 7.86
CA LEU A 421 11.96 19.78 6.84
C LEU A 421 12.65 21.07 6.36
N GLY A 422 13.95 21.01 6.02
CA GLY A 422 14.69 22.15 5.43
C GLY A 422 15.57 23.00 6.35
N ASP A 423 15.61 24.32 6.11
CA ASP A 423 16.44 25.29 6.86
C ASP A 423 15.80 25.73 8.20
N GLY A 424 14.56 25.29 8.46
CA GLY A 424 13.87 25.52 9.74
C GLY A 424 14.55 24.73 10.87
N PRO A 425 14.70 25.32 12.07
CA PRO A 425 15.53 24.74 13.12
C PRO A 425 14.93 23.42 13.64
N ASP A 426 15.79 22.44 13.86
CA ASP A 426 15.47 21.15 14.51
C ASP A 426 14.73 21.32 15.86
N GLY A 427 14.73 22.52 16.46
CA GLY A 427 13.99 22.86 17.68
C GLY A 427 12.47 23.05 17.52
N ALA A 428 11.88 22.82 16.33
CA ALA A 428 10.44 22.92 16.08
C ALA A 428 9.71 21.56 16.09
N THR A 429 10.38 20.47 16.46
CA THR A 429 9.76 19.14 16.56
C THR A 429 8.58 19.16 17.52
N GLN A 430 7.42 18.71 17.04
CA GLN A 430 6.23 18.59 17.87
C GLN A 430 5.92 17.11 18.14
N ARG A 431 5.42 16.81 19.34
CA ARG A 431 5.12 15.44 19.76
C ARG A 431 3.73 15.36 20.36
N PHE A 432 2.91 14.45 19.85
CA PHE A 432 1.51 14.30 20.24
C PHE A 432 1.13 12.84 20.41
N MET A 433 0.30 12.56 21.41
CA MET A 433 -0.32 11.25 21.57
C MET A 433 -1.68 11.25 20.89
N LEU A 434 -1.92 10.28 20.01
CA LEU A 434 -3.22 10.02 19.40
C LEU A 434 -3.85 8.78 20.03
N ASP A 435 -5.16 8.79 20.16
CA ASP A 435 -6.01 7.66 20.54
C ASP A 435 -6.19 6.61 19.42
N ALA A 436 -5.20 6.49 18.53
CA ALA A 436 -5.19 5.54 17.42
C ALA A 436 -4.89 4.11 17.91
N THR A 437 -5.88 3.24 17.76
CA THR A 437 -5.74 1.81 18.09
C THR A 437 -5.08 1.04 16.94
N GLU A 438 -4.62 -0.18 17.19
CA GLU A 438 -4.02 -1.03 16.13
C GLU A 438 -5.00 -1.27 14.96
N LYS A 439 -6.32 -1.30 15.26
CA LYS A 439 -7.39 -1.38 14.26
C LYS A 439 -7.35 -0.24 13.25
N ASN A 440 -6.88 0.94 13.66
CA ASN A 440 -6.90 2.14 12.82
C ASN A 440 -5.72 2.22 11.85
N GLU A 441 -4.73 1.31 11.96
CA GLU A 441 -3.57 1.29 11.09
C GLU A 441 -3.81 0.48 9.80
N PRO A 442 -3.17 0.89 8.69
CA PRO A 442 -2.15 1.93 8.58
C PRO A 442 -2.77 3.33 8.53
N LEU A 443 -2.08 4.31 9.12
CA LEU A 443 -2.52 5.70 9.07
C LEU A 443 -1.97 6.37 7.80
N SER A 444 -2.79 7.18 7.16
CA SER A 444 -2.43 7.93 5.96
C SER A 444 -2.61 9.42 6.18
N LEU A 445 -1.66 10.24 5.75
CA LEU A 445 -1.76 11.69 5.81
C LEU A 445 -2.30 12.21 4.47
N VAL A 446 -3.44 12.90 4.51
CA VAL A 446 -4.19 13.31 3.32
C VAL A 446 -4.43 14.81 3.36
N ARG A 447 -4.11 15.51 2.27
CA ARG A 447 -4.59 16.88 2.06
C ARG A 447 -6.07 16.86 1.72
N VAL A 448 -6.89 17.40 2.62
CA VAL A 448 -8.35 17.40 2.51
C VAL A 448 -8.91 18.66 1.85
N ARG A 449 -8.13 19.75 1.79
CA ARG A 449 -8.51 21.02 1.15
C ARG A 449 -7.43 21.58 0.22
N GLY A 450 -7.79 22.56 -0.60
CA GLY A 450 -6.84 23.23 -1.52
C GLY A 450 -5.88 24.20 -0.88
N ASP A 451 -6.17 24.63 0.35
CA ASP A 451 -5.31 25.50 1.15
C ASP A 451 -4.17 24.76 1.86
N GLY A 452 -4.03 23.45 1.65
CA GLY A 452 -3.02 22.61 2.29
C GLY A 452 -3.47 21.98 3.62
N THR A 453 -4.71 22.23 4.07
CA THR A 453 -5.25 21.57 5.27
C THR A 453 -5.18 20.06 5.10
N SER A 454 -4.54 19.40 6.08
CA SER A 454 -4.29 17.96 6.06
C SER A 454 -4.98 17.25 7.23
N ALA A 455 -5.27 15.98 7.07
CA ALA A 455 -5.77 15.12 8.13
C ALA A 455 -5.06 13.77 8.11
N LEU A 456 -4.78 13.24 9.28
CA LEU A 456 -4.41 11.84 9.43
C LEU A 456 -5.68 10.99 9.40
N ILE A 457 -5.72 9.96 8.58
CA ILE A 457 -6.91 9.14 8.34
C ILE A 457 -6.53 7.66 8.47
N GLY A 458 -7.36 6.90 9.18
CA GLY A 458 -7.30 5.44 9.24
C GLY A 458 -8.69 4.83 9.09
N VAL A 459 -8.78 3.58 8.68
CA VAL A 459 -10.06 2.86 8.63
C VAL A 459 -10.42 2.38 10.04
N ASP A 460 -11.67 2.54 10.44
CA ASP A 460 -12.21 1.96 11.67
C ASP A 460 -13.20 0.84 11.35
N TRP A 461 -12.68 -0.27 10.85
CA TRP A 461 -13.46 -1.44 10.43
C TRP A 461 -12.72 -2.76 10.69
N ARG A 462 -13.40 -3.76 11.26
CA ARG A 462 -12.88 -5.11 11.51
C ARG A 462 -13.60 -6.18 10.69
N GLU A 463 -12.98 -7.34 10.58
CA GLU A 463 -13.62 -8.52 9.99
C GLU A 463 -14.89 -8.91 10.76
N GLU A 464 -14.86 -8.96 12.09
CA GLU A 464 -16.07 -9.32 12.87
C GLU A 464 -17.18 -8.25 12.77
N GLU A 465 -16.80 -7.00 12.51
CA GLU A 465 -17.76 -5.91 12.27
C GLU A 465 -18.35 -5.99 10.86
N SER A 466 -17.60 -6.52 9.89
CA SER A 466 -18.06 -6.71 8.51
C SER A 466 -19.18 -7.76 8.40
N GLU A 467 -19.27 -8.69 9.35
CA GLU A 467 -20.33 -9.69 9.42
C GLU A 467 -21.63 -9.16 10.05
N ARG A 468 -21.55 -8.04 10.79
CA ARG A 468 -22.71 -7.43 11.46
C ARG A 468 -23.46 -6.53 10.49
N ARG A 469 -24.80 -6.47 10.58
CA ARG A 469 -25.65 -5.66 9.68
C ARG A 469 -25.99 -4.26 10.21
N ASP A 470 -25.59 -3.89 11.42
CA ASP A 470 -25.98 -2.64 12.09
C ASP A 470 -24.89 -1.55 12.12
N VAL A 471 -23.69 -1.83 11.58
CA VAL A 471 -22.51 -0.95 11.72
C VAL A 471 -21.96 -0.55 10.36
N ASN A 472 -21.93 0.72 9.97
CA ASN A 472 -21.34 1.12 8.68
C ASN A 472 -19.81 1.24 8.77
N PRO A 473 -19.06 1.09 7.65
CA PRO A 473 -17.65 1.44 7.58
C PRO A 473 -17.45 2.89 7.96
N ARG A 474 -16.41 3.16 8.74
CA ARG A 474 -16.08 4.51 9.19
C ARG A 474 -14.60 4.77 8.99
N LEU A 475 -14.28 6.03 8.79
CA LEU A 475 -12.92 6.52 8.89
C LEU A 475 -12.74 7.16 10.26
N ARG A 476 -11.54 7.01 10.82
CA ARG A 476 -11.10 7.78 11.98
C ARG A 476 -10.12 8.85 11.51
N THR A 477 -10.35 10.09 11.93
CA THR A 477 -9.65 11.25 11.39
C THR A 477 -9.13 12.17 12.49
N TRP A 478 -7.92 12.69 12.28
CA TRP A 478 -7.30 13.72 13.13
C TRP A 478 -6.89 14.88 12.23
N LEU A 479 -7.57 16.02 12.33
CA LEU A 479 -7.30 17.19 11.51
C LEU A 479 -6.02 17.89 12.00
N LEU A 480 -5.12 18.23 11.09
CA LEU A 480 -3.90 18.93 11.44
C LEU A 480 -4.15 20.43 11.59
N GLY A 481 -3.93 20.95 12.80
CA GLY A 481 -3.99 22.37 13.11
C GLY A 481 -2.62 23.01 13.27
N PRO A 482 -2.54 24.34 13.47
CA PRO A 482 -1.29 25.07 13.70
C PRO A 482 -0.49 24.56 14.92
N ASN A 483 -1.19 24.03 15.91
CA ASN A 483 -0.62 23.47 17.15
C ASN A 483 -0.45 21.95 17.10
N GLY A 484 -0.52 21.34 15.90
CA GLY A 484 -0.44 19.90 15.69
C GLY A 484 -1.79 19.19 15.61
N LEU A 485 -1.78 17.88 15.86
CA LEU A 485 -2.96 17.01 15.77
C LEU A 485 -3.73 16.99 17.12
N PRO A 486 -5.07 16.93 17.09
CA PRO A 486 -5.87 16.68 18.29
C PRO A 486 -5.58 15.28 18.83
N SER A 487 -5.62 15.11 20.16
CA SER A 487 -5.42 13.80 20.78
C SER A 487 -6.56 12.81 20.52
N GLU A 488 -7.79 13.34 20.38
CA GLU A 488 -9.00 12.56 20.12
C GLU A 488 -9.39 12.62 18.64
N GLY A 489 -9.55 11.44 18.03
CA GLY A 489 -9.96 11.31 16.64
C GLY A 489 -11.47 11.43 16.46
N LYS A 490 -11.89 12.04 15.35
CA LYS A 490 -13.31 12.11 14.94
C LYS A 490 -13.66 10.99 13.97
N PHE A 491 -14.85 10.43 14.11
CA PHE A 491 -15.39 9.47 13.15
C PHE A 491 -16.02 10.17 11.96
N VAL A 492 -15.82 9.59 10.78
CA VAL A 492 -16.49 9.96 9.54
C VAL A 492 -17.21 8.72 9.04
N ASP A 493 -18.53 8.74 9.11
CA ASP A 493 -19.34 7.63 8.59
C ASP A 493 -19.26 7.62 7.06
N LEU A 494 -18.94 6.44 6.50
CA LEU A 494 -19.15 6.20 5.09
C LEU A 494 -20.63 5.86 4.83
N MET A 495 -21.01 5.92 3.57
CA MET A 495 -22.35 5.69 3.10
C MET A 495 -22.73 4.22 3.30
N PRO A 496 -24.01 3.90 3.58
CA PRO A 496 -24.44 2.52 3.82
C PRO A 496 -24.01 1.55 2.71
N GLU A 497 -24.02 2.01 1.46
CA GLU A 497 -23.61 1.25 0.27
C GLU A 497 -22.15 0.79 0.33
N ALA A 498 -21.27 1.49 1.08
CA ALA A 498 -19.86 1.07 1.24
C ALA A 498 -19.73 -0.33 1.87
N ARG A 499 -20.77 -0.81 2.55
CA ARG A 499 -20.84 -2.15 3.14
C ARG A 499 -20.93 -3.26 2.10
N ASP A 500 -21.41 -2.93 0.91
CA ASP A 500 -21.65 -3.90 -0.14
C ASP A 500 -20.33 -4.23 -0.86
N CYS A 501 -19.32 -4.64 -0.09
CA CYS A 501 -18.00 -5.11 -0.55
C CYS A 501 -17.11 -4.05 -1.19
N TYR A 502 -17.48 -2.76 -1.11
CA TYR A 502 -16.64 -1.66 -1.57
C TYR A 502 -15.39 -1.42 -0.72
N MET A 503 -15.33 -2.03 0.47
CA MET A 503 -14.16 -2.01 1.32
C MET A 503 -13.20 -3.19 1.05
N GLU A 504 -13.56 -4.17 0.22
CA GLU A 504 -12.67 -5.30 -0.11
C GLU A 504 -11.48 -4.87 -0.98
N ILE A 505 -11.68 -3.89 -1.84
CA ILE A 505 -10.60 -3.27 -2.59
C ILE A 505 -10.20 -1.99 -1.84
N PRO A 506 -8.90 -1.77 -1.55
CA PRO A 506 -8.47 -0.58 -0.82
C PRO A 506 -9.00 0.73 -1.45
N PRO A 507 -9.73 1.57 -0.69
CA PRO A 507 -10.18 2.87 -1.17
C PRO A 507 -9.01 3.80 -1.53
N ILE A 508 -9.19 4.58 -2.59
CA ILE A 508 -8.20 5.55 -3.04
C ILE A 508 -8.67 6.95 -2.66
N ILE A 509 -7.81 7.72 -1.99
CA ILE A 509 -8.04 9.14 -1.77
C ILE A 509 -7.12 9.96 -2.67
N ALA A 510 -7.73 10.81 -3.49
CA ALA A 510 -7.02 11.65 -4.44
C ALA A 510 -7.42 13.12 -4.33
N ARG A 511 -6.48 14.00 -4.67
CA ARG A 511 -6.62 15.45 -4.64
C ARG A 511 -6.34 16.03 -6.03
N PHE A 512 -7.36 16.68 -6.58
CA PHE A 512 -7.29 17.31 -7.90
C PHE A 512 -7.27 18.84 -7.77
N PRO A 513 -6.26 19.57 -8.31
CA PRO A 513 -6.16 21.03 -8.18
C PRO A 513 -7.42 21.81 -8.62
N GLN A 514 -8.26 21.24 -9.49
CA GLN A 514 -9.51 21.83 -9.97
C GLN A 514 -10.67 21.77 -8.95
N MET A 515 -10.51 21.02 -7.87
CA MET A 515 -11.50 20.84 -6.80
C MET A 515 -10.96 21.42 -5.50
N ASP A 516 -11.80 21.85 -4.56
CA ASP A 516 -11.33 22.20 -3.20
C ASP A 516 -11.24 20.96 -2.31
N GLU A 517 -12.19 20.04 -2.44
CA GLU A 517 -12.36 18.85 -1.60
C GLU A 517 -11.60 17.64 -2.16
N ALA A 518 -10.99 16.83 -1.28
CA ALA A 518 -10.44 15.53 -1.66
C ALA A 518 -11.54 14.53 -2.05
N GLN A 519 -11.22 13.63 -2.97
CA GLN A 519 -12.13 12.61 -3.51
C GLN A 519 -11.74 11.23 -2.99
N ILE A 520 -12.72 10.45 -2.55
CA ILE A 520 -12.59 9.03 -2.24
C ILE A 520 -13.25 8.24 -3.37
N PHE A 521 -12.49 7.30 -3.93
CA PHE A 521 -12.96 6.31 -4.88
C PHE A 521 -13.05 4.98 -4.15
N LEU A 522 -14.25 4.39 -4.12
CA LEU A 522 -14.47 3.05 -3.60
C LEU A 522 -14.80 2.11 -4.76
N PRO A 523 -13.82 1.38 -5.31
CA PRO A 523 -14.03 0.46 -6.42
C PRO A 523 -14.55 -0.91 -5.97
N ARG A 524 -15.28 -1.60 -6.84
CA ARG A 524 -15.79 -2.96 -6.60
C ARG A 524 -15.95 -3.73 -7.91
N PHE A 525 -15.69 -5.03 -7.87
CA PHE A 525 -16.03 -5.95 -8.96
C PHE A 525 -17.03 -7.02 -8.50
N THR A 526 -18.15 -7.15 -9.19
CA THR A 526 -19.20 -8.15 -8.93
C THR A 526 -19.53 -8.94 -10.20
N ASN A 527 -20.01 -10.18 -10.09
CA ASN A 527 -20.59 -10.91 -11.23
C ASN A 527 -22.13 -10.85 -11.20
N ALA A 528 -22.81 -11.32 -12.26
CA ALA A 528 -24.26 -11.20 -12.36
C ALA A 528 -25.01 -11.99 -11.28
N ARG A 529 -24.46 -13.10 -10.80
CA ARG A 529 -25.04 -13.91 -9.72
C ARG A 529 -24.91 -13.29 -8.33
N GLN A 530 -23.92 -12.42 -8.13
CA GLN A 530 -23.69 -11.66 -6.89
C GLN A 530 -24.60 -10.43 -6.79
N ARG A 531 -25.33 -10.08 -7.86
CA ARG A 531 -26.24 -8.93 -7.88
C ARG A 531 -27.38 -9.14 -6.88
N GLY A 532 -27.44 -8.31 -5.84
CA GLY A 532 -28.51 -8.32 -4.84
C GLY A 532 -28.32 -9.35 -3.71
N LEU A 533 -27.18 -10.05 -3.68
CA LEU A 533 -26.78 -10.80 -2.49
C LEU A 533 -25.94 -9.86 -1.62
N ASP A 534 -26.37 -9.58 -0.39
CA ASP A 534 -25.61 -8.83 0.63
C ASP A 534 -24.37 -9.63 1.11
N MET A 535 -23.60 -10.20 0.18
CA MET A 535 -22.51 -11.11 0.46
C MET A 535 -21.33 -10.79 -0.45
N CYS A 536 -20.17 -10.60 0.18
CA CYS A 536 -18.92 -10.54 -0.54
C CYS A 536 -18.48 -11.94 -0.91
N ALA A 537 -18.33 -12.18 -2.20
CA ALA A 537 -18.34 -13.54 -2.70
C ALA A 537 -17.01 -14.27 -2.50
N THR A 538 -17.13 -15.54 -2.14
CA THR A 538 -16.07 -16.53 -2.26
C THR A 538 -15.79 -16.81 -3.76
N PRO A 539 -14.51 -16.92 -4.16
CA PRO A 539 -14.06 -16.98 -5.56
C PRO A 539 -14.42 -18.26 -6.32
N ASP A 540 -15.09 -19.22 -5.66
CA ASP A 540 -15.48 -20.52 -6.21
C ASP A 540 -16.75 -20.44 -7.07
N ASP A 541 -17.32 -19.24 -7.24
CA ASP A 541 -18.52 -19.04 -8.02
C ASP A 541 -18.25 -19.14 -9.53
N VAL A 542 -18.92 -20.13 -10.13
CA VAL A 542 -19.27 -20.36 -11.54
C VAL A 542 -18.84 -19.28 -12.54
N ALA A 543 -18.22 -19.71 -13.65
CA ALA A 543 -17.89 -18.87 -14.80
C ALA A 543 -19.10 -18.08 -15.32
N ASP A 544 -19.18 -16.80 -14.95
CA ASP A 544 -20.15 -15.84 -15.44
C ASP A 544 -19.50 -15.02 -16.56
N PRO A 545 -20.06 -15.00 -17.78
CA PRO A 545 -19.50 -14.20 -18.87
C PRO A 545 -19.65 -12.69 -18.63
N MET A 546 -20.42 -12.28 -17.61
CA MET A 546 -20.66 -10.88 -17.31
C MET A 546 -20.14 -10.47 -15.93
N LEU A 547 -19.18 -9.56 -15.95
CA LEU A 547 -18.62 -8.91 -14.77
C LEU A 547 -19.09 -7.46 -14.73
N ARG A 548 -19.26 -6.92 -13.53
CA ARG A 548 -19.60 -5.53 -13.29
C ARG A 548 -18.48 -4.87 -12.51
N PHE A 549 -18.04 -3.72 -12.99
CA PHE A 549 -17.21 -2.79 -12.25
C PHE A 549 -18.07 -1.64 -11.74
N ASP A 550 -18.08 -1.44 -10.43
CA ASP A 550 -18.73 -0.29 -9.81
C ASP A 550 -17.69 0.59 -9.12
N VAL A 551 -17.90 1.89 -9.13
CA VAL A 551 -17.17 2.83 -8.29
C VAL A 551 -18.14 3.79 -7.61
N LEU A 552 -18.07 3.86 -6.28
CA LEU A 552 -18.72 4.94 -5.52
C LEU A 552 -17.76 6.11 -5.42
N LEU A 553 -18.29 7.31 -5.64
CA LEU A 553 -17.57 8.56 -5.47
C LEU A 553 -18.03 9.26 -4.21
N THR A 554 -17.10 9.82 -3.45
CA THR A 554 -17.39 10.52 -2.21
C THR A 554 -16.41 11.66 -2.01
N ARG A 555 -16.88 12.78 -1.48
CA ARG A 555 -16.05 13.94 -1.15
C ARG A 555 -15.78 13.99 0.34
N LEU A 556 -14.54 14.30 0.70
CA LEU A 556 -14.19 14.68 2.07
C LEU A 556 -14.37 16.19 2.23
N ARG A 557 -15.52 16.57 2.80
CA ARG A 557 -15.85 17.97 3.09
C ARG A 557 -15.44 18.32 4.51
N LEU A 558 -14.78 19.46 4.68
CA LEU A 558 -14.62 20.08 5.99
C LEU A 558 -15.86 20.90 6.33
N ASP A 559 -16.51 20.59 7.44
CA ASP A 559 -17.67 21.33 7.93
C ASP A 559 -17.27 22.59 8.72
N SER A 560 -18.26 23.41 9.08
CA SER A 560 -18.05 24.66 9.82
C SER A 560 -17.53 24.48 11.24
N SER A 561 -17.55 23.26 11.79
CA SER A 561 -17.02 22.90 13.10
C SER A 561 -15.62 22.28 13.04
N SER A 562 -14.96 22.37 11.89
CA SER A 562 -13.68 21.71 11.60
C SER A 562 -13.77 20.19 11.78
N GLY A 563 -14.93 19.59 11.48
CA GLY A 563 -15.14 18.16 11.34
C GLY A 563 -15.07 17.75 9.88
N LEU A 564 -14.55 16.57 9.58
CA LEU A 564 -14.64 15.99 8.25
C LEU A 564 -15.96 15.22 8.10
N GLN A 565 -16.55 15.31 6.92
CA GLN A 565 -17.74 14.56 6.54
C GLN A 565 -17.53 13.92 5.17
N ALA A 566 -17.96 12.68 5.02
CA ALA A 566 -18.05 12.00 3.74
C ALA A 566 -19.37 12.39 3.08
N VAL A 567 -19.30 13.11 1.96
CA VAL A 567 -20.47 13.53 1.17
C VAL A 567 -20.53 12.66 -0.08
N PRO A 568 -21.52 11.75 -0.20
CA PRO A 568 -21.64 10.88 -1.38
C PRO A 568 -21.89 11.70 -2.65
N ASP A 569 -21.26 11.26 -3.74
CA ASP A 569 -21.49 11.74 -5.10
C ASP A 569 -22.04 10.58 -5.98
N HIS A 570 -22.39 10.89 -7.23
CA HIS A 570 -22.83 9.86 -8.18
C HIS A 570 -21.68 8.94 -8.55
N GLY A 571 -21.87 7.64 -8.38
CA GLY A 571 -20.91 6.63 -8.83
C GLY A 571 -21.06 6.29 -10.31
N VAL A 572 -20.30 5.28 -10.76
CA VAL A 572 -20.40 4.72 -12.11
C VAL A 572 -20.45 3.21 -12.03
N THR A 573 -21.30 2.63 -12.85
CA THR A 573 -21.42 1.17 -13.04
C THR A 573 -21.13 0.83 -14.49
N CYS A 574 -20.21 -0.10 -14.73
CA CYS A 574 -19.85 -0.63 -16.04
C CYS A 574 -20.07 -2.14 -16.10
N ASP A 575 -20.67 -2.62 -17.19
CA ASP A 575 -20.84 -4.04 -17.48
C ASP A 575 -19.76 -4.50 -18.50
N ILE A 576 -18.98 -5.52 -18.12
CA ILE A 576 -17.78 -6.05 -18.78
C ILE A 576 -18.07 -7.48 -19.27
N ASP A 577 -18.05 -7.66 -20.59
CA ASP A 577 -18.22 -8.92 -21.30
C ASP A 577 -16.91 -9.70 -21.37
N LEU A 578 -16.74 -10.64 -20.45
CA LEU A 578 -15.57 -11.50 -20.38
C LEU A 578 -15.47 -12.41 -21.61
N ALA A 579 -16.57 -12.75 -22.29
CA ALA A 579 -16.54 -13.52 -23.52
C ALA A 579 -15.96 -12.71 -24.68
N ALA A 580 -16.41 -11.46 -24.83
CA ALA A 580 -15.86 -10.52 -25.80
C ALA A 580 -14.39 -10.23 -25.50
N GLN A 581 -14.04 -9.99 -24.23
CA GLN A 581 -12.67 -9.75 -23.79
C GLN A 581 -11.77 -10.96 -24.07
N LEU A 582 -12.24 -12.19 -23.81
CA LEU A 582 -11.52 -13.45 -24.08
C LEU A 582 -11.28 -13.68 -25.57
N ASN A 583 -12.13 -13.14 -26.44
CA ASN A 583 -11.98 -13.20 -27.89
C ASN A 583 -11.07 -12.08 -28.45
N SER A 584 -10.70 -11.09 -27.63
CA SER A 584 -9.81 -10.01 -28.06
C SER A 584 -8.40 -10.52 -28.43
N PRO A 585 -7.66 -9.81 -29.31
CA PRO A 585 -6.29 -10.18 -29.64
C PRO A 585 -5.37 -10.28 -28.41
N TYR A 586 -5.62 -9.46 -27.39
CA TYR A 586 -4.80 -9.35 -26.18
C TYR A 586 -4.96 -10.53 -25.20
N ALA A 587 -6.01 -11.34 -25.34
CA ALA A 587 -6.25 -12.51 -24.48
C ALA A 587 -5.58 -13.81 -24.99
N SER A 588 -4.67 -13.75 -25.97
CA SER A 588 -4.02 -14.92 -26.57
C SER A 588 -3.34 -15.84 -25.55
N THR A 589 -2.54 -15.28 -24.64
CA THR A 589 -1.86 -16.04 -23.58
C THR A 589 -2.83 -16.70 -22.60
N ILE A 590 -3.99 -16.08 -22.32
CA ILE A 590 -5.03 -16.66 -21.47
C ILE A 590 -5.64 -17.88 -22.18
N ARG A 591 -5.99 -17.74 -23.47
CA ARG A 591 -6.50 -18.84 -24.29
C ARG A 591 -5.50 -20.01 -24.37
N ASP A 592 -4.22 -19.71 -24.57
CA ASP A 592 -3.17 -20.74 -24.64
C ASP A 592 -2.94 -21.45 -23.31
N ARG A 593 -3.07 -20.75 -22.18
CA ARG A 593 -3.01 -21.37 -20.85
C ARG A 593 -4.19 -22.31 -20.63
N ALA A 594 -5.40 -21.86 -20.94
CA ALA A 594 -6.62 -22.65 -20.80
C ALA A 594 -6.64 -23.89 -21.72
N ASN A 595 -6.15 -23.76 -22.95
CA ASN A 595 -6.01 -24.90 -23.86
C ASN A 595 -4.99 -25.93 -23.35
N ARG A 596 -3.86 -25.49 -22.76
CA ARG A 596 -2.84 -26.40 -22.22
C ARG A 596 -3.29 -27.19 -21.00
N SER A 597 -4.24 -26.68 -20.23
CA SER A 597 -4.84 -27.43 -19.13
C SER A 597 -5.75 -28.59 -19.58
N LEU A 598 -6.05 -28.72 -20.87
CA LEU A 598 -6.81 -29.83 -21.44
C LEU A 598 -5.99 -30.58 -22.52
N PRO A 599 -6.11 -31.92 -22.61
CA PRO A 599 -5.44 -32.69 -23.64
C PRO A 599 -6.14 -32.52 -25.01
N SER A 600 -6.03 -31.35 -25.66
CA SER A 600 -6.07 -31.23 -27.14
C SER A 600 -5.91 -29.78 -27.64
N THR A 601 -4.96 -29.61 -28.58
CA THR A 601 -4.74 -28.47 -29.49
C THR A 601 -4.50 -27.09 -28.89
N SER A 602 -3.23 -26.68 -28.85
CA SER A 602 -2.81 -25.29 -28.72
C SER A 602 -3.29 -24.45 -29.93
N GLY A 603 -3.58 -23.16 -29.71
CA GLY A 603 -3.80 -22.17 -30.78
C GLY A 603 -5.20 -22.11 -31.40
N LYS A 604 -6.21 -22.85 -30.90
CA LYS A 604 -7.61 -22.71 -31.35
C LYS A 604 -8.41 -21.76 -30.47
N ALA A 605 -9.38 -21.07 -31.08
CA ALA A 605 -10.45 -20.40 -30.35
C ALA A 605 -11.10 -21.38 -29.37
N LEU A 606 -11.32 -20.94 -28.13
CA LEU A 606 -11.94 -21.76 -27.11
C LEU A 606 -13.42 -21.94 -27.46
N ALA A 607 -13.88 -23.18 -27.56
CA ALA A 607 -15.31 -23.45 -27.79
C ALA A 607 -16.12 -22.90 -26.60
N PRO A 608 -17.13 -22.03 -26.83
CA PRO A 608 -17.94 -21.48 -25.76
C PRO A 608 -18.50 -22.57 -24.85
N ASN A 609 -18.48 -22.33 -23.53
CA ASN A 609 -18.93 -23.24 -22.47
C ASN A 609 -18.16 -24.57 -22.33
N SER A 610 -17.06 -24.77 -23.08
CA SER A 610 -16.13 -25.87 -22.80
C SER A 610 -15.44 -25.69 -21.43
N ALA A 611 -14.83 -26.76 -20.90
CA ALA A 611 -14.10 -26.67 -19.63
C ALA A 611 -12.96 -25.63 -19.68
N ALA A 612 -12.22 -25.53 -20.80
CA ALA A 612 -11.17 -24.52 -20.98
C ALA A 612 -11.76 -23.11 -21.10
N TRP A 613 -12.89 -22.96 -21.79
CA TRP A 613 -13.60 -21.68 -21.83
C TRP A 613 -14.00 -21.20 -20.43
N ASN A 614 -14.65 -22.06 -19.65
CA ASN A 614 -15.10 -21.71 -18.30
C ASN A 614 -13.91 -21.40 -17.37
N ALA A 615 -12.81 -22.15 -17.49
CA ALA A 615 -11.58 -21.86 -16.75
C ALA A 615 -10.97 -20.51 -17.14
N ALA A 616 -10.98 -20.15 -18.42
CA ALA A 616 -10.49 -18.86 -18.90
C ALA A 616 -11.35 -17.68 -18.41
N ILE A 617 -12.68 -17.82 -18.47
CA ILE A 617 -13.62 -16.80 -17.95
C ILE A 617 -13.43 -16.61 -16.45
N LEU A 618 -13.22 -17.70 -15.70
CA LEU A 618 -12.94 -17.62 -14.26
C LEU A 618 -11.61 -16.92 -13.97
N ASP A 619 -10.51 -17.27 -14.65
CA ASP A 619 -9.21 -16.58 -14.52
C ASP A 619 -9.35 -15.08 -14.84
N MET A 620 -10.12 -14.71 -15.87
CA MET A 620 -10.36 -13.31 -16.22
C MET A 620 -11.16 -12.56 -15.14
N SER A 621 -12.21 -13.18 -14.59
CA SER A 621 -12.98 -12.62 -13.47
C SER A 621 -12.08 -12.39 -12.25
N HIS A 622 -11.22 -13.37 -11.91
CA HIS A 622 -10.24 -13.24 -10.83
C HIS A 622 -9.27 -12.09 -11.09
N ARG A 623 -8.77 -11.94 -12.32
CA ARG A 623 -7.83 -10.87 -12.70
C ARG A 623 -8.41 -9.47 -12.58
N TRP A 624 -9.71 -9.29 -12.86
CA TRP A 624 -10.36 -7.98 -12.67
C TRP A 624 -10.36 -7.57 -11.20
N ARG A 625 -10.64 -8.49 -10.27
CA ARG A 625 -10.53 -8.23 -8.83
C ARG A 625 -9.10 -7.90 -8.38
N MET A 626 -8.11 -8.48 -9.05
CA MET A 626 -6.68 -8.24 -8.83
C MET A 626 -6.14 -7.03 -9.60
N SER A 627 -6.99 -6.23 -10.25
CA SER A 627 -6.55 -5.11 -11.10
C SER A 627 -6.21 -3.87 -10.28
N GLN A 628 -5.19 -3.13 -10.74
CA GLN A 628 -4.80 -1.88 -10.11
C GLN A 628 -5.73 -0.76 -10.56
N VAL A 629 -6.23 0.03 -9.61
CA VAL A 629 -7.06 1.22 -9.89
C VAL A 629 -6.21 2.47 -9.65
N ILE A 630 -6.25 3.43 -10.58
CA ILE A 630 -5.42 4.64 -10.57
C ILE A 630 -6.31 5.85 -10.84
N ALA A 631 -6.36 6.78 -9.88
CA ALA A 631 -7.02 8.08 -10.05
C ALA A 631 -5.98 9.14 -10.46
N SER A 632 -6.20 9.87 -11.54
CA SER A 632 -5.20 10.80 -12.10
C SER A 632 -5.83 11.93 -12.90
N ARG A 633 -5.07 12.99 -13.21
CA ARG A 633 -5.48 14.00 -14.19
C ARG A 633 -5.18 13.52 -15.62
N ARG A 634 -6.07 13.87 -16.54
CA ARG A 634 -5.87 13.67 -17.98
C ARG A 634 -6.37 14.90 -18.75
N ALA A 635 -5.66 15.28 -19.81
CA ALA A 635 -6.20 16.20 -20.80
C ALA A 635 -6.99 15.42 -21.85
N SER A 636 -8.21 15.85 -22.14
CA SER A 636 -8.98 15.31 -23.26
C SER A 636 -8.42 15.81 -24.59
N ALA A 637 -8.84 15.17 -25.69
CA ALA A 637 -8.52 15.65 -27.04
C ALA A 637 -9.08 17.06 -27.34
N SER A 638 -10.11 17.52 -26.61
CA SER A 638 -10.64 18.89 -26.70
C SER A 638 -9.82 19.92 -25.90
N GLY A 639 -8.78 19.48 -25.18
CA GLY A 639 -7.96 20.32 -24.31
C GLY A 639 -8.58 20.58 -22.93
N GLU A 640 -9.76 20.03 -22.65
CA GLU A 640 -10.39 20.12 -21.34
C GLU A 640 -9.70 19.17 -20.34
N GLN A 641 -9.62 19.63 -19.08
CA GLN A 641 -9.05 18.85 -17.99
C GLN A 641 -10.10 17.88 -17.46
N ALA A 642 -9.80 16.59 -17.49
CA ALA A 642 -10.61 15.52 -16.95
C ALA A 642 -9.90 14.82 -15.79
N VAL A 643 -10.70 14.23 -14.91
CA VAL A 643 -10.24 13.22 -13.95
C VAL A 643 -10.40 11.87 -14.61
N ALA A 644 -9.33 11.07 -14.62
CA ALA A 644 -9.31 9.72 -15.15
C ALA A 644 -9.19 8.71 -14.02
N LEU A 645 -10.09 7.73 -14.01
CA LEU A 645 -9.99 6.53 -13.19
C LEU A 645 -9.63 5.34 -14.10
N THR A 646 -8.38 4.91 -14.06
CA THR A 646 -7.90 3.80 -14.89
C THR A 646 -7.87 2.51 -14.09
N VAL A 647 -8.43 1.44 -14.66
CA VAL A 647 -8.36 0.07 -14.14
C VAL A 647 -7.42 -0.72 -15.04
N VAL A 648 -6.21 -0.97 -14.55
CA VAL A 648 -5.17 -1.71 -15.27
C VAL A 648 -5.35 -3.20 -15.05
N PHE A 649 -5.76 -3.91 -16.10
CA PHE A 649 -6.13 -5.31 -15.99
C PHE A 649 -4.91 -6.20 -15.68
N ASN A 650 -5.01 -7.00 -14.61
CA ASN A 650 -3.87 -7.69 -14.01
C ASN A 650 -3.16 -8.66 -14.98
N GLY A 651 -1.92 -8.28 -15.33
CA GLY A 651 -1.03 -9.02 -16.23
C GLY A 651 -1.26 -8.76 -17.74
N PHE A 652 -2.27 -7.98 -18.12
CA PHE A 652 -2.65 -7.77 -19.52
C PHE A 652 -3.19 -6.36 -19.76
N THR A 653 -2.29 -5.40 -19.88
CA THR A 653 -2.61 -3.97 -20.03
C THR A 653 -3.49 -3.68 -21.23
N GLY A 654 -3.33 -4.44 -22.34
CA GLY A 654 -4.16 -4.40 -23.55
C GLY A 654 -5.67 -4.61 -23.35
N MET A 655 -6.08 -5.01 -22.15
CA MET A 655 -7.48 -5.24 -21.79
C MET A 655 -7.91 -4.36 -20.60
N SER A 656 -7.28 -3.19 -20.44
CA SER A 656 -7.61 -2.20 -19.41
C SER A 656 -8.79 -1.31 -19.82
N LEU A 657 -9.32 -0.57 -18.84
CA LEU A 657 -10.42 0.37 -18.99
C LEU A 657 -10.05 1.68 -18.30
N GLN A 658 -10.41 2.83 -18.88
CA GLN A 658 -10.33 4.12 -18.22
C GLN A 658 -11.70 4.81 -18.22
N LEU A 659 -12.14 5.33 -17.08
CA LEU A 659 -13.32 6.18 -16.96
C LEU A 659 -12.89 7.64 -16.89
N LEU A 660 -13.60 8.52 -17.59
CA LEU A 660 -13.36 9.95 -17.62
C LEU A 660 -14.50 10.69 -16.93
N PHE A 661 -14.11 11.66 -16.10
CA PHE A 661 -14.99 12.54 -15.36
C PHE A 661 -14.63 13.98 -15.65
N HIS A 662 -15.63 14.80 -15.94
CA HIS A 662 -15.45 16.25 -15.92
C HIS A 662 -15.75 16.80 -14.51
N VAL A 663 -15.13 17.92 -14.19
CA VAL A 663 -15.32 18.58 -12.88
C VAL A 663 -16.45 19.59 -13.00
N ASP A 664 -17.56 19.35 -12.30
CA ASP A 664 -18.67 20.29 -12.15
C ASP A 664 -18.60 20.98 -10.77
N PRO A 665 -18.53 22.33 -10.71
CA PRO A 665 -18.41 23.06 -9.44
C PRO A 665 -19.55 22.82 -8.44
N LYS A 666 -20.74 22.42 -8.91
CA LYS A 666 -21.93 22.14 -8.08
C LYS A 666 -22.12 20.66 -7.81
N ARG A 667 -21.82 19.81 -8.79
CA ARG A 667 -22.11 18.36 -8.76
C ARG A 667 -20.89 17.50 -8.44
N GLY A 668 -19.69 18.07 -8.33
CA GLY A 668 -18.46 17.31 -8.11
C GLY A 668 -17.99 16.64 -9.40
N LEU A 669 -17.52 15.40 -9.30
CA LEU A 669 -17.13 14.63 -10.48
C LEU A 669 -18.36 14.09 -11.20
N VAL A 670 -18.48 14.40 -12.49
CA VAL A 670 -19.58 13.93 -13.32
C VAL A 670 -19.01 13.04 -14.43
N PHE A 671 -19.52 11.81 -14.50
CA PHE A 671 -19.12 10.86 -15.53
C PHE A 671 -19.42 11.43 -16.93
N ASP A 672 -18.39 11.47 -17.76
CA ASP A 672 -18.48 11.94 -19.14
C ASP A 672 -18.57 10.74 -20.09
N ARG A 673 -17.53 9.89 -20.07
CA ARG A 673 -17.40 8.72 -20.94
C ARG A 673 -16.32 7.79 -20.43
N HIS A 674 -16.13 6.65 -21.09
CA HIS A 674 -14.97 5.79 -20.87
C HIS A 674 -14.04 5.84 -22.09
N ALA A 675 -12.78 5.52 -21.87
CA ALA A 675 -11.72 5.39 -22.87
C ALA A 675 -11.07 4.01 -22.70
N GLY A 676 -10.96 3.26 -23.78
CA GLY A 676 -10.42 1.90 -23.72
C GLY A 676 -11.44 0.83 -23.32
N GLY A 677 -11.21 -0.39 -23.79
CA GLY A 677 -12.09 -1.52 -23.51
C GLY A 677 -13.42 -1.58 -24.28
N GLU A 678 -13.70 -0.67 -25.22
CA GLU A 678 -15.00 -0.57 -25.92
C GLU A 678 -15.49 -1.88 -26.58
N GLN A 679 -14.58 -2.79 -26.96
CA GLN A 679 -14.99 -4.07 -27.56
C GLN A 679 -15.63 -5.03 -26.55
N PHE A 680 -15.30 -4.90 -25.27
CA PHE A 680 -15.78 -5.79 -24.22
C PHE A 680 -16.53 -5.07 -23.10
N VAL A 681 -16.49 -3.75 -23.02
CA VAL A 681 -17.35 -2.97 -22.11
C VAL A 681 -18.66 -2.70 -22.82
N GLN A 682 -19.74 -3.36 -22.40
CA GLN A 682 -21.05 -3.25 -23.06
C GLN A 682 -21.73 -1.91 -22.76
N SER A 683 -21.62 -1.44 -21.51
CA SER A 683 -22.18 -0.15 -21.11
C SER A 683 -21.52 0.37 -19.84
N CYS A 684 -21.45 1.69 -19.71
CA CYS A 684 -21.16 2.38 -18.46
C CYS A 684 -22.23 3.45 -18.25
N ARG A 685 -22.77 3.55 -17.03
CA ARG A 685 -23.81 4.51 -16.69
C ARG A 685 -23.58 5.10 -15.30
N PRO A 686 -23.98 6.37 -15.06
CA PRO A 686 -24.03 6.92 -13.71
C PRO A 686 -24.88 6.01 -12.82
N SER A 687 -24.37 5.66 -11.64
CA SER A 687 -25.18 4.95 -10.65
C SER A 687 -26.11 5.96 -9.98
N GLY A 688 -27.42 5.70 -10.07
CA GLY A 688 -28.41 6.42 -9.28
C GLY A 688 -28.40 5.84 -7.87
N VAL A 689 -28.31 6.70 -6.86
CA VAL A 689 -28.89 6.38 -5.55
C VAL A 689 -30.40 6.31 -5.81
N GLU A 690 -30.93 5.13 -6.13
CA GLU A 690 -32.36 4.90 -6.14
C GLU A 690 -32.85 5.21 -4.72
N LYS A 691 -33.37 6.43 -4.53
CA LYS A 691 -34.25 6.68 -3.40
C LYS A 691 -35.41 5.69 -3.57
N THR A 692 -35.47 4.71 -2.69
CA THR A 692 -36.69 4.01 -2.35
C THR A 692 -37.75 5.06 -1.99
N ALA A 693 -38.52 5.48 -2.99
CA ALA A 693 -39.79 6.13 -2.75
C ALA A 693 -40.75 5.03 -2.33
N ASP A 694 -40.84 4.82 -1.03
CA ASP A 694 -41.85 3.99 -0.41
C ASP A 694 -43.24 4.40 -0.91
N SER A 695 -44.01 3.38 -1.22
CA SER A 695 -45.45 3.35 -1.35
C SER A 695 -46.17 4.30 -0.38
N ASN A 696 -46.91 5.27 -0.91
CA ASN A 696 -48.25 5.63 -0.43
C ASN A 696 -48.85 6.73 -1.32
N GLU A 697 -49.66 6.34 -2.30
CA GLU A 697 -50.86 7.12 -2.65
C GLU A 697 -51.82 6.25 -3.47
N ASN A 698 -52.54 5.38 -2.77
CA ASN A 698 -53.88 4.98 -3.19
C ASN A 698 -54.86 5.73 -2.28
N SER A 699 -55.38 6.86 -2.74
CA SER A 699 -56.80 7.19 -2.66
C SER A 699 -57.08 8.61 -3.14
N VAL A 700 -58.24 8.75 -3.79
CA VAL A 700 -59.03 9.97 -4.04
C VAL A 700 -59.03 10.47 -5.50
N LYS A 701 -60.11 10.03 -6.18
CA LYS A 701 -60.82 10.60 -7.36
C LYS A 701 -60.19 10.24 -8.72
N LYS A 702 -60.87 9.51 -9.62
CA LYS A 702 -62.31 9.51 -9.96
C LYS A 702 -62.72 8.19 -10.57
#